data_AF-A0A8C4LKK4-F1
#
_entry.id   AF-A0A8C4LKK4-F1
#
_cell.length_a   1.000
_cell.length_b   1.000
_cell.length_c   1.000
_cell.angle_alpha   90.00
_cell.angle_beta   90.00
_cell.angle_gamma   90.00
#
_symmetry.space_group_name_H-M   'P 1'
#
loop_
_entity.id
_entity.type
_entity.pdbx_description
1 polymer ?
#
loop_
_entity_poly.entity_id
_entity_poly.type
_entity_poly.pdbx_seq_one_letter_code
_entity_poly.pdbx_strand_id
1 'polypeptide(L)'
;LLSPRSAVLRRLALSHTSPLPSLSPAPPLASVSSPQVPALSPRVSAQGAGGWTPLVSDKNQWLQIDLGERVEVTAVATQGGYGSSDWVTSYLLMFSDSSRNWKQYRREEGGFPGNSNADSVVHHRLRPPVEARHLRFLPSSWNPDGRIGMRVEAYGCPYRSQVIDFDGKSSLLYRFVKNTSSSAKDVISLKFKTMQSDGVLLHREGRGGDSVTLALVKGTLFLSPLSPSGPGGALGSLLDDQQWHSVLFEHSHQLVNLTVDGRSQQFRVWGDLSQEDLDPEISFGGILAPGKSVTFQRKNFDGCLENINFNGEDIIDLAKRHGPQILVAGTISFSCSRPQPVPITFLSTGSHLELPGTLGQDGATVSFQFRTWNSAGLLLSSRPHQGSGGLVLALHDGTLRLGLSSSPGQAQSDVTAGVGLNDGQWHSVSLMVKRNQLRVTLDHDGAASIHATLPVGTGAGDTYRFGGCLRPGSGPECEGSLSGFQGCLRLVSINAQEVDLISVQRGALGNFSHLQIDACGILDRCLPNYCEHGGRSGATCHHSLYEQSCEAHRHKGSPSGLYHLDPDGSGPLEPFPAFCNITDVPWTILQHNGSTFTRVKGTDRENPHRATFQYAATAEQLLATITRAGHCQQELEFHCRRSRLQDARDGTSLSWWVGRSNETHTYWGGSLPEAQKCTCGFAGTCIDSRYHCNCDADRDEWTNDTGVLSYKEHLPVMQIVVTDTAHRSSEAAYRLGPLLCQGDRLFWNSASFHTEASYLHFPTFQGEISADVSFFFKTMASSGVFLENLGITDFISLELRSPVEVTFSFDVGNGPCEVTVQAPTPLNDNRWHLVRAERNVKEASLQVDWLPRGTRAAPEDGHMLLQLNSQLFVEISAYFGPGSSVTYNFHEYYPLSTNSSPHAASFQGDVTLTRELITFSFRTAQTPSLLLYVDSFYEEYLSVILARNGSLQIRYKLDLHQDPDVFNFNFKNMADGQLHRVKISREEGVVFVEVNQKSRRQVSLSSGTEFNAVKSLVLGKILEPGGHVDAETARAGARGFSGCLSAVQFERAAPLKAALRPGRPARVLVRGPVAASDCGAGGGDEHSGVMDEGEPMADATRGDSAVIGGVIAVAVFVLLCVAAIAIRLYQQKNLYSTKEGPTSRPERCGNQLRTGELGCPCSE
;
A
#
# COMPACT_ATOMS: atom_id res chain seq x y z
N LEU A 1 -15.20 58.59 25.89
CA LEU A 1 -15.66 58.12 27.22
C LEU A 1 -16.90 57.24 27.01
N LEU A 2 -16.75 55.94 27.29
CA LEU A 2 -17.78 54.94 27.66
C LEU A 2 -19.00 54.64 26.74
N SER A 3 -19.06 53.36 26.34
CA SER A 3 -20.23 52.46 26.10
C SER A 3 -21.38 52.66 27.13
N PRO A 4 -22.68 52.20 26.97
CA PRO A 4 -23.06 50.86 26.46
C PRO A 4 -24.48 50.52 25.87
N ARG A 5 -24.53 49.34 25.22
CA ARG A 5 -25.49 48.17 25.23
C ARG A 5 -27.00 48.26 24.86
N SER A 6 -27.35 47.45 23.85
CA SER A 6 -28.37 46.35 23.71
C SER A 6 -29.84 46.44 24.17
N ALA A 7 -30.76 46.06 23.26
CA ALA A 7 -32.05 45.36 23.46
C ALA A 7 -32.39 44.61 22.13
N VAL A 8 -32.56 43.28 22.01
CA VAL A 8 -33.56 42.30 22.49
C VAL A 8 -35.00 42.52 22.00
N LEU A 9 -35.54 41.55 21.22
CA LEU A 9 -36.99 41.27 21.16
C LEU A 9 -37.27 39.77 20.92
N ARG A 10 -38.07 39.21 21.85
CA ARG A 10 -38.63 37.83 21.95
C ARG A 10 -39.97 37.70 21.21
N ARG A 11 -40.34 36.48 20.79
CA ARG A 11 -41.70 35.87 20.83
C ARG A 11 -41.56 34.34 20.75
N LEU A 12 -41.73 33.61 21.85
CA LEU A 12 -42.93 32.93 22.38
C LEU A 12 -43.31 31.62 21.65
N ALA A 13 -43.19 30.52 22.41
CA ALA A 13 -43.51 29.14 22.06
C ALA A 13 -44.95 28.78 22.44
N LEU A 14 -45.55 27.86 21.66
CA LEU A 14 -46.68 27.02 22.06
C LEU A 14 -46.40 25.58 21.59
N SER A 15 -46.75 24.64 22.46
CA SER A 15 -46.44 23.20 22.45
C SER A 15 -47.40 22.34 21.63
N HIS A 16 -46.89 21.36 20.88
CA HIS A 16 -47.30 19.93 20.94
C HIS A 16 -46.46 19.04 19.97
N THR A 17 -45.84 18.00 20.55
CA THR A 17 -45.48 16.66 20.02
C THR A 17 -44.71 16.48 18.67
N SER A 18 -43.55 15.81 18.80
CA SER A 18 -42.55 15.28 17.82
C SER A 18 -43.11 14.55 16.57
N PRO A 19 -42.31 14.24 15.50
CA PRO A 19 -40.83 14.23 15.41
C PRO A 19 -40.18 14.92 14.17
N LEU A 20 -38.87 15.25 14.32
CA LEU A 20 -37.82 15.55 13.31
C LEU A 20 -38.09 16.68 12.29
N PRO A 21 -37.32 17.80 12.31
CA PRO A 21 -37.22 18.71 11.17
C PRO A 21 -35.84 18.77 10.52
N SER A 22 -35.88 18.72 9.20
CA SER A 22 -34.97 19.26 8.18
C SER A 22 -34.12 20.47 8.62
N LEU A 23 -32.82 20.40 8.35
CA LEU A 23 -31.88 21.55 8.39
C LEU A 23 -32.10 22.46 7.18
N SER A 24 -32.42 23.72 7.45
CA SER A 24 -32.53 24.83 6.49
C SER A 24 -31.14 25.31 6.01
N PRO A 25 -31.01 25.87 4.79
CA PRO A 25 -29.73 26.37 4.25
C PRO A 25 -29.33 27.74 4.83
N ALA A 26 -28.01 27.93 5.05
CA ALA A 26 -27.37 29.19 5.46
C ALA A 26 -27.12 30.13 4.25
N PRO A 27 -27.00 31.46 4.45
CA PRO A 27 -26.90 32.43 3.34
C PRO A 27 -25.48 32.55 2.74
N PRO A 28 -25.34 33.00 1.47
CA PRO A 28 -24.06 33.12 0.74
C PRO A 28 -23.19 34.30 1.23
N LEU A 29 -21.86 34.11 1.24
CA LEU A 29 -20.88 35.00 1.91
C LEU A 29 -19.80 35.67 1.01
N ALA A 30 -19.79 35.51 -0.31
CA ALA A 30 -18.59 35.78 -1.11
C ALA A 30 -18.61 37.05 -2.00
N SER A 31 -17.42 37.68 -2.15
CA SER A 31 -17.11 38.67 -3.19
C SER A 31 -16.06 38.12 -4.17
N VAL A 32 -16.20 38.41 -5.47
CA VAL A 32 -15.42 37.80 -6.57
C VAL A 32 -14.45 38.82 -7.16
N SER A 33 -13.20 38.43 -7.40
CA SER A 33 -12.21 39.25 -8.13
C SER A 33 -11.49 38.44 -9.21
N SER A 34 -11.13 39.09 -10.32
CA SER A 34 -10.44 38.52 -11.50
C SER A 34 -9.32 39.47 -11.97
N PRO A 35 -8.28 39.01 -12.67
CA PRO A 35 -7.19 39.88 -13.11
C PRO A 35 -7.50 40.52 -14.47
N GLN A 36 -7.95 41.78 -14.45
CA GLN A 36 -7.62 42.90 -15.37
C GLN A 36 -8.27 44.20 -14.84
N VAL A 37 -7.52 45.31 -14.91
CA VAL A 37 -7.62 46.64 -14.24
C VAL A 37 -8.86 47.48 -14.65
N PRO A 38 -9.18 48.67 -14.04
CA PRO A 38 -9.56 49.02 -12.68
C PRO A 38 -11.10 49.12 -12.51
N ALA A 39 -11.60 48.94 -11.28
CA ALA A 39 -12.96 49.29 -10.81
C ALA A 39 -14.06 49.49 -11.88
N LEU A 40 -14.45 48.41 -12.56
CA LEU A 40 -15.79 48.28 -13.12
C LEU A 40 -16.35 46.99 -12.54
N SER A 41 -17.33 47.16 -11.66
CA SER A 41 -18.10 46.10 -11.03
C SER A 41 -18.37 44.97 -12.02
N PRO A 42 -18.20 43.68 -11.67
CA PRO A 42 -18.78 42.64 -12.48
C PRO A 42 -20.26 42.98 -12.58
N ARG A 43 -20.74 43.26 -13.81
CA ARG A 43 -22.17 43.46 -14.07
C ARG A 43 -22.84 42.15 -13.67
N VAL A 44 -23.30 42.06 -12.43
CA VAL A 44 -24.50 41.30 -12.10
C VAL A 44 -25.63 42.09 -12.76
N SER A 45 -25.78 41.86 -14.07
CA SER A 45 -26.98 42.25 -14.79
C SER A 45 -28.14 41.61 -14.06
N ALA A 46 -29.04 42.43 -13.51
CA ALA A 46 -30.28 41.99 -12.89
C ALA A 46 -31.25 41.32 -13.90
N GLN A 47 -30.79 40.92 -15.10
CA GLN A 47 -31.61 40.34 -16.16
C GLN A 47 -30.90 39.23 -16.99
N GLY A 48 -29.91 38.49 -16.46
CA GLY A 48 -29.44 37.28 -17.17
C GLY A 48 -28.49 36.36 -16.40
N ALA A 49 -28.90 35.11 -16.18
CA ALA A 49 -28.16 33.86 -16.49
C ALA A 49 -26.62 33.76 -16.26
N GLY A 50 -26.02 34.48 -15.30
CA GLY A 50 -24.56 34.67 -15.24
C GLY A 50 -23.73 33.59 -14.51
N GLY A 51 -22.50 33.37 -14.99
CA GLY A 51 -21.40 32.59 -14.37
C GLY A 51 -20.02 33.17 -14.74
N TRP A 52 -18.94 32.72 -14.11
CA TRP A 52 -17.56 33.14 -14.42
C TRP A 52 -17.02 32.43 -15.67
N THR A 53 -16.47 33.20 -16.61
CA THR A 53 -15.82 32.71 -17.82
C THR A 53 -14.58 33.56 -18.10
N PRO A 54 -13.38 32.97 -18.28
CA PRO A 54 -12.17 33.72 -18.62
C PRO A 54 -12.19 34.18 -20.08
N LEU A 55 -11.42 35.22 -20.39
CA LEU A 55 -11.29 35.75 -21.76
C LEU A 55 -10.72 34.71 -22.74
N VAL A 56 -9.77 33.91 -22.26
CA VAL A 56 -9.13 32.80 -22.99
C VAL A 56 -9.32 31.53 -22.17
N SER A 57 -9.66 30.42 -22.84
CA SER A 57 -9.79 29.10 -22.19
C SER A 57 -8.52 28.29 -22.39
N ASP A 58 -7.62 28.34 -21.41
CA ASP A 58 -6.39 27.55 -21.34
C ASP A 58 -6.19 26.95 -19.93
N LYS A 59 -5.16 26.10 -19.77
CA LYS A 59 -4.86 25.43 -18.50
C LYS A 59 -4.32 26.39 -17.41
N ASN A 60 -4.06 27.66 -17.73
CA ASN A 60 -3.50 28.64 -16.81
C ASN A 60 -4.59 29.52 -16.15
N GLN A 61 -5.87 29.27 -16.44
CA GLN A 61 -6.97 30.04 -15.87
C GLN A 61 -7.30 29.60 -14.44
N TRP A 62 -7.83 30.53 -13.63
CA TRP A 62 -8.36 30.22 -12.30
C TRP A 62 -9.42 31.21 -11.84
N LEU A 63 -10.36 30.72 -11.02
CA LEU A 63 -11.34 31.54 -10.30
C LEU A 63 -10.95 31.60 -8.82
N GLN A 64 -10.76 32.81 -8.28
CA GLN A 64 -10.41 33.04 -6.88
C GLN A 64 -11.57 33.67 -6.11
N ILE A 65 -11.78 33.19 -4.88
CA ILE A 65 -12.81 33.66 -3.95
C ILE A 65 -12.13 34.09 -2.64
N ASP A 66 -12.44 35.29 -2.16
CA ASP A 66 -12.14 35.72 -0.77
C ASP A 66 -13.41 35.57 0.07
N LEU A 67 -13.33 34.74 1.11
CA LEU A 67 -14.41 34.49 2.06
C LEU A 67 -14.54 35.60 3.11
N GLY A 68 -13.65 36.60 3.09
CA GLY A 68 -13.62 37.74 4.01
C GLY A 68 -12.93 37.42 5.35
N GLU A 69 -13.28 36.30 5.96
CA GLU A 69 -12.66 35.77 7.18
C GLU A 69 -12.13 34.33 6.99
N ARG A 70 -11.41 33.79 7.99
CA ARG A 70 -11.00 32.38 7.95
C ARG A 70 -12.22 31.50 8.25
N VAL A 71 -12.46 30.54 7.38
CA VAL A 71 -13.61 29.63 7.43
C VAL A 71 -13.08 28.20 7.43
N GLU A 72 -13.69 27.34 8.24
CA GLU A 72 -13.55 25.90 8.10
C GLU A 72 -14.49 25.43 6.97
N VAL A 73 -13.93 25.29 5.78
CA VAL A 73 -14.64 24.90 4.57
C VAL A 73 -14.83 23.38 4.58
N THR A 74 -16.08 22.96 4.52
CA THR A 74 -16.51 21.56 4.63
C THR A 74 -16.98 20.98 3.30
N ALA A 75 -17.36 21.83 2.33
CA ALA A 75 -17.74 21.42 0.99
C ALA A 75 -17.62 22.56 -0.02
N VAL A 76 -17.56 22.21 -1.30
CA VAL A 76 -17.67 23.13 -2.44
C VAL A 76 -18.66 22.58 -3.46
N ALA A 77 -19.36 23.46 -4.17
CA ALA A 77 -20.23 23.10 -5.28
C ALA A 77 -19.87 23.89 -6.55
N THR A 78 -20.07 23.25 -7.70
CA THR A 78 -19.83 23.82 -9.02
C THR A 78 -21.03 23.61 -9.94
N GLN A 79 -21.29 24.54 -10.83
CA GLN A 79 -22.35 24.51 -11.84
C GLN A 79 -21.85 25.20 -13.11
N GLY A 80 -22.26 24.74 -14.30
CA GLY A 80 -21.88 25.37 -15.57
C GLY A 80 -22.54 26.73 -15.81
N GLY A 81 -22.19 27.41 -16.90
CA GLY A 81 -22.84 28.65 -17.34
C GLY A 81 -24.29 28.41 -17.77
N TYR A 82 -25.25 29.20 -17.27
CA TYR A 82 -26.67 28.95 -17.53
C TYR A 82 -27.00 29.08 -19.03
N GLY A 83 -27.65 28.05 -19.60
CA GLY A 83 -28.09 28.06 -21.00
C GLY A 83 -26.96 28.13 -22.03
N SER A 84 -25.73 27.78 -21.66
CA SER A 84 -24.56 27.76 -22.56
C SER A 84 -23.93 26.37 -22.68
N SER A 85 -22.97 26.21 -23.60
CA SER A 85 -22.08 25.04 -23.64
C SER A 85 -20.86 25.19 -22.73
N ASP A 86 -20.80 26.25 -21.89
CA ASP A 86 -19.61 26.61 -21.12
C ASP A 86 -19.66 25.98 -19.72
N TRP A 87 -18.98 24.84 -19.51
CA TRP A 87 -18.83 24.21 -18.20
C TRP A 87 -17.51 23.47 -18.04
N VAL A 88 -17.02 23.41 -16.79
CA VAL A 88 -15.78 22.73 -16.41
C VAL A 88 -16.07 21.29 -16.03
N THR A 89 -15.38 20.32 -16.63
CA THR A 89 -15.54 18.88 -16.41
C THR A 89 -14.58 18.33 -15.35
N SER A 90 -13.48 19.02 -15.06
CA SER A 90 -12.64 18.76 -13.89
C SER A 90 -11.84 19.99 -13.46
N TYR A 91 -11.54 20.10 -12.16
CA TYR A 91 -10.78 21.22 -11.60
C TYR A 91 -9.92 20.82 -10.40
N LEU A 92 -8.86 21.59 -10.13
CA LEU A 92 -8.12 21.54 -8.86
C LEU A 92 -8.64 22.61 -7.91
N LEU A 93 -8.66 22.29 -6.61
CA LEU A 93 -8.98 23.26 -5.56
C LEU A 93 -7.69 23.63 -4.82
N MET A 94 -7.36 24.90 -4.79
CA MET A 94 -6.29 25.46 -3.96
C MET A 94 -6.89 26.32 -2.85
N PHE A 95 -6.20 26.39 -1.71
CA PHE A 95 -6.62 27.20 -0.58
C PHE A 95 -5.43 27.95 0.03
N SER A 96 -5.71 29.12 0.63
CA SER A 96 -4.71 29.99 1.27
C SER A 96 -5.35 30.91 2.31
N ASP A 97 -4.60 31.28 3.33
CA ASP A 97 -5.02 32.31 4.30
C ASP A 97 -4.70 33.74 3.84
N SER A 98 -3.68 33.90 2.98
CA SER A 98 -3.08 35.20 2.64
C SER A 98 -3.14 35.54 1.15
N SER A 99 -3.87 34.78 0.34
CA SER A 99 -3.89 34.85 -1.15
C SER A 99 -2.53 34.57 -1.80
N ARG A 100 -1.63 33.97 -1.04
CA ARG A 100 -0.22 33.66 -1.34
C ARG A 100 0.12 32.31 -0.74
N ASN A 101 1.20 31.67 -1.21
CA ASN A 101 1.64 30.35 -0.75
C ASN A 101 0.45 29.35 -0.78
N TRP A 102 0.00 28.97 -1.96
CA TRP A 102 -1.22 28.19 -2.13
C TRP A 102 -0.98 26.71 -1.82
N LYS A 103 -1.84 26.11 -0.99
CA LYS A 103 -1.90 24.66 -0.84
C LYS A 103 -2.93 24.08 -1.79
N GLN A 104 -2.59 22.97 -2.43
CA GLN A 104 -3.57 22.18 -3.15
C GLN A 104 -4.35 21.32 -2.16
N TYR A 105 -5.67 21.32 -2.27
CA TYR A 105 -6.48 20.31 -1.63
C TYR A 105 -6.30 18.99 -2.39
N ARG A 106 -5.54 18.08 -1.79
CA ARG A 106 -5.26 16.77 -2.36
C ARG A 106 -6.35 15.79 -1.94
N ARG A 107 -7.12 15.34 -2.93
CA ARG A 107 -8.03 14.20 -2.82
C ARG A 107 -7.34 12.99 -3.46
N GLU A 108 -7.75 11.80 -3.05
CA GLU A 108 -7.30 10.51 -3.58
C GLU A 108 -7.29 10.47 -5.14
N GLU A 109 -8.19 11.23 -5.80
CA GLU A 109 -8.42 11.27 -7.27
C GLU A 109 -7.61 12.35 -8.05
N GLY A 110 -6.71 13.09 -7.40
CA GLY A 110 -5.84 14.07 -8.09
C GLY A 110 -6.52 15.33 -8.64
N GLY A 111 -7.84 15.47 -8.47
CA GLY A 111 -8.67 16.63 -8.83
C GLY A 111 -10.13 16.41 -8.47
N PHE A 112 -10.99 17.41 -8.67
CA PHE A 112 -12.44 17.29 -8.48
C PHE A 112 -13.12 17.09 -9.84
N PRO A 113 -13.97 16.06 -10.01
CA PRO A 113 -14.83 15.98 -11.18
C PRO A 113 -15.82 17.15 -11.14
N GLY A 114 -15.91 17.87 -12.26
CA GLY A 114 -16.79 19.02 -12.44
C GLY A 114 -18.14 18.61 -12.99
N ASN A 115 -18.70 19.47 -13.82
CA ASN A 115 -20.04 19.37 -14.39
C ASN A 115 -20.05 18.56 -15.70
N SER A 116 -21.17 17.89 -15.97
CA SER A 116 -21.46 17.24 -17.26
C SER A 116 -22.36 18.08 -18.16
N ASN A 117 -22.93 19.17 -17.64
CA ASN A 117 -23.79 20.11 -18.35
C ASN A 117 -23.82 21.48 -17.65
N ALA A 118 -24.52 22.44 -18.25
CA ALA A 118 -24.70 23.80 -17.74
C ALA A 118 -25.50 23.92 -16.42
N ASP A 119 -26.44 23.00 -16.19
CA ASP A 119 -27.53 23.23 -15.22
C ASP A 119 -27.41 22.38 -13.94
N SER A 120 -26.71 21.25 -13.98
CA SER A 120 -26.54 20.38 -12.82
C SER A 120 -25.52 20.94 -11.85
N VAL A 121 -25.87 20.95 -10.56
CA VAL A 121 -24.95 21.31 -9.47
C VAL A 121 -24.19 20.06 -9.04
N VAL A 122 -22.86 20.14 -9.06
CA VAL A 122 -21.97 19.07 -8.60
C VAL A 122 -21.35 19.50 -7.28
N HIS A 123 -21.63 18.73 -6.23
CA HIS A 123 -21.26 19.05 -4.85
C HIS A 123 -20.22 18.06 -4.31
N HIS A 124 -19.15 18.58 -3.74
CA HIS A 124 -18.05 17.80 -3.16
C HIS A 124 -17.82 18.16 -1.70
N ARG A 125 -17.87 17.14 -0.83
CA ARG A 125 -17.54 17.28 0.59
C ARG A 125 -16.03 17.15 0.80
N LEU A 126 -15.44 18.08 1.53
CA LEU A 126 -14.03 18.07 1.90
C LEU A 126 -13.85 17.20 3.15
N ARG A 127 -13.04 16.14 3.03
CA ARG A 127 -12.62 15.26 4.12
C ARG A 127 -11.10 15.01 4.04
N PRO A 128 -10.29 15.56 4.95
CA PRO A 128 -10.69 16.48 6.04
C PRO A 128 -11.17 17.85 5.50
N PRO A 129 -11.93 18.62 6.30
CA PRO A 129 -12.23 20.02 5.98
C PRO A 129 -10.95 20.87 5.94
N VAL A 130 -11.01 22.03 5.29
CA VAL A 130 -9.87 22.96 5.20
C VAL A 130 -10.16 24.28 5.87
N GLU A 131 -9.18 24.79 6.60
CA GLU A 131 -9.21 26.13 7.14
C GLU A 131 -8.58 27.08 6.13
N ALA A 132 -9.39 27.99 5.59
CA ALA A 132 -8.93 28.92 4.57
C ALA A 132 -9.72 30.22 4.61
N ARG A 133 -9.10 31.29 4.11
CA ARG A 133 -9.79 32.53 3.76
C ARG A 133 -10.02 32.66 2.26
N HIS A 134 -9.08 32.15 1.47
CA HIS A 134 -9.12 32.24 0.02
C HIS A 134 -9.21 30.84 -0.58
N LEU A 135 -10.09 30.68 -1.56
CA LEU A 135 -10.21 29.47 -2.38
C LEU A 135 -9.89 29.82 -3.82
N ARG A 136 -9.25 28.91 -4.54
CA ARG A 136 -8.97 29.06 -5.97
C ARG A 136 -9.32 27.77 -6.70
N PHE A 137 -10.18 27.88 -7.69
CA PHE A 137 -10.60 26.78 -8.58
C PHE A 137 -9.79 26.90 -9.87
N LEU A 138 -9.03 25.85 -10.21
CA LEU A 138 -8.19 25.80 -11.42
C LEU A 138 -8.81 24.79 -12.38
N PRO A 139 -9.53 25.22 -13.42
CA PRO A 139 -10.07 24.33 -14.44
C PRO A 139 -8.96 23.48 -15.06
N SER A 140 -9.14 22.16 -15.05
CA SER A 140 -8.19 21.21 -15.63
C SER A 140 -8.71 20.66 -16.96
N SER A 141 -10.02 20.48 -17.08
CA SER A 141 -10.72 20.16 -18.34
C SER A 141 -12.09 20.82 -18.39
N TRP A 142 -12.62 21.05 -19.59
CA TRP A 142 -13.93 21.66 -19.83
C TRP A 142 -14.58 21.04 -21.07
N ASN A 143 -15.86 21.37 -21.29
CA ASN A 143 -16.60 20.91 -22.46
C ASN A 143 -15.87 21.26 -23.77
N PRO A 144 -15.54 20.28 -24.64
CA PRO A 144 -14.85 20.56 -25.90
C PRO A 144 -15.66 21.45 -26.85
N ASP A 145 -16.99 21.42 -26.77
CA ASP A 145 -17.90 22.22 -27.59
C ASP A 145 -18.21 23.61 -26.99
N GLY A 146 -17.49 24.02 -25.95
CA GLY A 146 -17.68 25.30 -25.26
C GLY A 146 -16.40 25.88 -24.68
N ARG A 147 -16.55 26.78 -23.71
CA ARG A 147 -15.47 27.43 -22.97
C ARG A 147 -15.49 27.07 -21.49
N ILE A 148 -14.48 27.53 -20.76
CA ILE A 148 -14.49 27.49 -19.30
C ILE A 148 -15.66 28.33 -18.77
N GLY A 149 -16.61 27.70 -18.08
CA GLY A 149 -17.73 28.36 -17.41
C GLY A 149 -17.96 27.77 -16.03
N MET A 150 -18.00 28.61 -14.99
CA MET A 150 -18.18 28.16 -13.62
C MET A 150 -19.08 29.10 -12.81
N ARG A 151 -20.06 28.52 -12.13
CA ARG A 151 -20.73 29.06 -10.96
C ARG A 151 -20.30 28.20 -9.78
N VAL A 152 -19.93 28.83 -8.67
CA VAL A 152 -19.32 28.14 -7.54
C VAL A 152 -19.93 28.58 -6.23
N GLU A 153 -20.02 27.65 -5.28
CA GLU A 153 -20.44 27.91 -3.91
C GLU A 153 -19.51 27.15 -2.95
N ALA A 154 -19.24 27.73 -1.78
CA ALA A 154 -18.42 27.12 -0.74
C ALA A 154 -19.23 27.07 0.57
N TYR A 155 -19.18 25.93 1.26
CA TYR A 155 -19.92 25.69 2.49
C TYR A 155 -18.95 25.51 3.66
N GLY A 156 -19.26 26.11 4.80
CA GLY A 156 -18.40 26.06 5.98
C GLY A 156 -18.91 26.92 7.12
N CYS A 157 -18.13 26.97 8.20
CA CYS A 157 -18.41 27.77 9.38
C CYS A 157 -17.24 28.72 9.67
N PRO A 158 -17.50 29.94 10.20
CA PRO A 158 -16.42 30.83 10.63
C PRO A 158 -15.47 30.13 11.62
N TYR A 159 -14.17 30.19 11.33
CA TYR A 159 -13.12 29.60 12.16
C TYR A 159 -12.49 30.66 13.05
N ARG A 160 -12.55 30.46 14.38
CA ARG A 160 -11.92 31.37 15.34
C ARG A 160 -10.42 31.11 15.42
N SER A 161 -9.65 32.08 14.92
CA SER A 161 -8.19 32.05 14.87
C SER A 161 -7.62 33.06 15.87
N GLN A 162 -7.03 32.58 16.95
CA GLN A 162 -6.24 33.38 17.88
C GLN A 162 -4.77 33.16 17.57
N VAL A 163 -4.05 34.22 17.23
CA VAL A 163 -2.64 34.12 16.79
C VAL A 163 -1.74 35.00 17.64
N ILE A 164 -0.51 34.54 17.84
CA ILE A 164 0.60 35.28 18.44
C ILE A 164 1.85 35.10 17.55
N ASP A 165 2.59 36.17 17.30
CA ASP A 165 3.83 36.18 16.51
C ASP A 165 5.06 36.30 17.44
N PHE A 166 6.06 35.47 17.18
CA PHE A 166 7.36 35.44 17.85
C PHE A 166 8.45 35.82 16.86
N ASP A 167 9.29 36.79 17.21
CA ASP A 167 10.36 37.37 16.38
C ASP A 167 11.73 36.66 16.51
N GLY A 168 11.75 35.44 17.08
CA GLY A 168 12.99 34.74 17.42
C GLY A 168 13.74 35.32 18.63
N LYS A 169 13.21 36.37 19.28
CA LYS A 169 13.77 36.95 20.52
C LYS A 169 12.77 36.92 21.67
N SER A 170 11.48 36.90 21.35
CA SER A 170 10.39 36.91 22.30
C SER A 170 10.02 35.49 22.75
N SER A 171 9.49 35.36 23.97
CA SER A 171 8.99 34.10 24.52
C SER A 171 7.90 34.35 25.55
N LEU A 172 7.03 33.36 25.76
CA LEU A 172 5.87 33.44 26.64
C LEU A 172 5.93 32.31 27.67
N LEU A 173 5.90 32.65 28.96
CA LEU A 173 5.87 31.71 30.07
C LEU A 173 4.47 31.69 30.69
N TYR A 174 3.92 30.50 30.88
CA TYR A 174 2.66 30.27 31.57
C TYR A 174 2.89 29.52 32.88
N ARG A 175 2.42 30.10 33.99
CA ARG A 175 2.48 29.51 35.34
C ARG A 175 1.09 29.06 35.77
N PHE A 176 0.93 27.77 36.04
CA PHE A 176 -0.36 27.19 36.42
C PHE A 176 -0.35 26.64 37.85
N VAL A 177 -1.52 26.56 38.48
CA VAL A 177 -1.65 25.98 39.82
C VAL A 177 -1.94 24.49 39.68
N LYS A 178 -1.08 23.65 40.27
CA LYS A 178 -1.27 22.20 40.31
C LYS A 178 -2.34 21.85 41.35
N ASN A 179 -3.57 21.62 40.92
CA ASN A 179 -4.63 21.15 41.82
C ASN A 179 -4.46 19.65 42.12
N THR A 180 -4.79 19.22 43.34
CA THR A 180 -4.77 17.81 43.80
C THR A 180 -5.76 16.91 43.06
N SER A 181 -6.55 17.45 42.12
CA SER A 181 -7.50 16.75 41.24
C SER A 181 -7.08 16.77 39.76
N SER A 182 -5.81 17.11 39.44
CA SER A 182 -5.29 17.16 38.07
C SER A 182 -5.45 15.81 37.35
N SER A 183 -5.85 15.84 36.08
CA SER A 183 -5.93 14.65 35.22
C SER A 183 -4.57 13.96 35.12
N ALA A 184 -4.57 12.61 35.10
CA ALA A 184 -3.39 11.75 34.86
C ALA A 184 -2.79 11.89 33.44
N LYS A 185 -3.08 13.00 32.76
CA LYS A 185 -2.75 13.28 31.37
C LYS A 185 -2.62 14.79 31.15
N ASP A 186 -1.49 15.22 30.59
CA ASP A 186 -1.29 16.58 30.04
C ASP A 186 -1.61 16.55 28.53
N VAL A 187 -2.38 17.52 28.05
CA VAL A 187 -2.76 17.68 26.64
C VAL A 187 -2.45 19.11 26.20
N ILE A 188 -1.56 19.23 25.22
CA ILE A 188 -1.16 20.50 24.62
C ILE A 188 -1.51 20.45 23.13
N SER A 189 -2.29 21.40 22.67
CA SER A 189 -2.63 21.54 21.25
C SER A 189 -2.32 22.95 20.78
N LEU A 190 -1.63 23.08 19.66
CA LEU A 190 -1.32 24.35 19.02
C LEU A 190 -1.17 24.16 17.52
N LYS A 191 -1.19 25.25 16.76
CA LYS A 191 -0.71 25.27 15.38
C LYS A 191 0.46 26.23 15.25
N PHE A 192 1.41 25.93 14.38
CA PHE A 192 2.54 26.80 14.11
C PHE A 192 2.71 27.07 12.62
N LYS A 193 3.34 28.20 12.30
CA LYS A 193 3.67 28.63 10.94
C LYS A 193 5.01 29.34 10.94
N THR A 194 5.98 28.84 10.18
CA THR A 194 7.34 29.42 10.10
C THR A 194 8.03 29.15 8.76
N MET A 195 9.01 29.98 8.45
CA MET A 195 9.98 29.78 7.36
C MET A 195 11.35 29.29 7.87
N GLN A 196 11.57 29.30 9.18
CA GLN A 196 12.83 28.83 9.76
C GLN A 196 12.79 27.32 9.84
N SER A 197 13.91 26.67 9.51
CA SER A 197 14.10 25.23 9.68
C SER A 197 14.29 24.83 11.15
N ASP A 198 14.59 25.78 12.04
CA ASP A 198 14.94 25.52 13.44
C ASP A 198 14.26 26.54 14.38
N GLY A 199 13.70 26.05 15.50
CA GLY A 199 13.09 26.91 16.52
C GLY A 199 12.35 26.14 17.62
N VAL A 200 12.46 26.59 18.87
CA VAL A 200 11.79 25.96 20.03
C VAL A 200 10.32 26.39 20.13
N LEU A 201 9.39 25.44 19.95
CA LEU A 201 7.94 25.70 20.06
C LEU A 201 7.49 25.75 21.52
N LEU A 202 7.86 24.74 22.30
CA LEU A 202 7.55 24.67 23.73
C LEU A 202 8.70 24.04 24.51
N HIS A 203 8.85 24.46 25.76
CA HIS A 203 9.83 23.94 26.69
C HIS A 203 9.31 23.95 28.13
N ARG A 204 9.58 22.86 28.85
CA ARG A 204 9.23 22.68 30.26
C ARG A 204 10.38 22.02 31.02
N GLU A 205 10.78 22.62 32.13
CA GLU A 205 11.84 22.13 33.02
C GLU A 205 11.24 21.30 34.18
N GLY A 206 12.03 20.37 34.73
CA GLY A 206 11.71 19.57 35.91
C GLY A 206 12.72 19.77 37.04
N ARG A 207 12.33 19.37 38.26
CA ARG A 207 13.07 19.65 39.52
C ARG A 207 14.48 19.05 39.58
N GLY A 208 14.79 18.06 38.72
CA GLY A 208 16.08 17.38 38.61
C GLY A 208 16.98 17.83 37.46
N GLY A 209 16.57 18.82 36.65
CA GLY A 209 17.28 19.22 35.42
C GLY A 209 16.83 18.50 34.15
N ASP A 210 15.91 17.55 34.27
CA ASP A 210 15.22 16.92 33.14
C ASP A 210 14.27 17.92 32.48
N SER A 211 14.18 17.93 31.15
CA SER A 211 13.32 18.88 30.43
C SER A 211 12.63 18.26 29.22
N VAL A 212 11.39 18.67 28.97
CA VAL A 212 10.65 18.34 27.75
C VAL A 212 10.76 19.52 26.81
N THR A 213 11.34 19.31 25.64
CA THR A 213 11.44 20.35 24.60
C THR A 213 10.89 19.84 23.29
N LEU A 214 9.91 20.55 22.73
CA LEU A 214 9.45 20.34 21.36
C LEU A 214 10.01 21.46 20.50
N ALA A 215 10.83 21.11 19.52
CA ALA A 215 11.48 22.08 18.66
C ALA A 215 11.48 21.61 17.21
N LEU A 216 11.39 22.57 16.29
CA LEU A 216 11.69 22.32 14.90
C LEU A 216 13.22 22.20 14.74
N VAL A 217 13.66 21.15 14.04
CA VAL A 217 15.07 20.88 13.71
C VAL A 217 15.14 20.45 12.25
N LYS A 218 15.83 21.21 11.40
CA LYS A 218 15.89 20.95 9.94
C LYS A 218 14.52 20.71 9.30
N GLY A 219 13.51 21.50 9.67
CA GLY A 219 12.14 21.37 9.13
C GLY A 219 11.37 20.14 9.62
N THR A 220 11.90 19.40 10.60
CA THR A 220 11.24 18.24 11.23
C THR A 220 10.93 18.56 12.70
N LEU A 221 9.78 18.11 13.21
CA LEU A 221 9.43 18.34 14.61
C LEU A 221 10.11 17.30 15.49
N PHE A 222 10.99 17.76 16.38
CA PHE A 222 11.78 16.92 17.26
C PHE A 222 11.37 17.11 18.71
N LEU A 223 11.04 16.01 19.38
CA LEU A 223 10.85 15.92 20.81
C LEU A 223 12.17 15.46 21.45
N SER A 224 12.82 16.37 22.17
CA SER A 224 14.05 16.04 22.90
C SER A 224 13.76 15.07 24.05
N PRO A 225 14.65 14.07 24.29
CA PRO A 225 14.50 13.15 25.39
C PRO A 225 14.65 13.89 26.73
N LEU A 226 13.89 13.41 27.73
CA LEU A 226 13.92 13.93 29.10
C LEU A 226 15.26 13.68 29.83
N SER A 227 16.06 12.72 29.34
CA SER A 227 17.40 12.36 29.85
C SER A 227 18.42 12.35 28.69
N PRO A 228 19.69 12.77 28.90
CA PRO A 228 20.72 12.81 27.85
C PRO A 228 21.06 11.45 27.21
N SER A 229 20.54 10.33 27.74
CA SER A 229 20.75 8.96 27.23
C SER A 229 19.51 8.33 26.56
N GLY A 230 18.37 9.04 26.45
CA GLY A 230 17.14 8.49 25.84
C GLY A 230 17.00 8.77 24.33
N PRO A 231 16.29 7.92 23.56
CA PRO A 231 16.00 8.20 22.15
C PRO A 231 14.94 9.31 22.05
N GLY A 232 15.26 10.39 21.32
CA GLY A 232 14.30 11.43 20.95
C GLY A 232 13.38 11.01 19.80
N GLY A 233 12.23 11.65 19.69
CA GLY A 233 11.25 11.37 18.64
C GLY A 233 11.24 12.46 17.56
N ALA A 234 11.21 12.08 16.28
CA ALA A 234 11.11 13.01 15.15
C ALA A 234 9.84 12.72 14.35
N LEU A 235 9.04 13.74 14.02
CA LEU A 235 7.80 13.59 13.28
C LEU A 235 7.57 14.76 12.31
N GLY A 236 7.03 14.44 11.13
CA GLY A 236 6.83 15.41 10.05
C GLY A 236 8.11 15.67 9.23
N SER A 237 7.96 16.39 8.12
CA SER A 237 9.07 16.77 7.22
C SER A 237 8.67 18.06 6.49
N LEU A 238 9.65 18.93 6.24
CA LEU A 238 9.46 20.22 5.54
C LEU A 238 8.38 21.12 6.17
N LEU A 239 8.29 21.13 7.51
CA LEU A 239 7.32 21.96 8.26
C LEU A 239 7.71 23.46 8.31
N ASP A 240 8.74 23.85 7.56
CA ASP A 240 9.24 25.21 7.33
C ASP A 240 8.66 25.84 6.04
N ASP A 241 7.54 25.30 5.56
CA ASP A 241 6.89 25.68 4.29
C ASP A 241 6.09 26.99 4.36
N GLN A 242 6.14 27.70 5.49
CA GLN A 242 5.35 28.90 5.78
C GLN A 242 3.84 28.64 5.71
N GLN A 243 3.39 27.49 6.20
CA GLN A 243 1.99 27.11 6.32
C GLN A 243 1.65 26.72 7.75
N TRP A 244 0.36 26.67 8.05
CA TRP A 244 -0.09 26.15 9.34
C TRP A 244 0.09 24.64 9.41
N HIS A 245 0.76 24.20 10.47
CA HIS A 245 0.89 22.82 10.88
C HIS A 245 0.28 22.65 12.27
N SER A 246 -0.54 21.61 12.43
CA SER A 246 -1.19 21.27 13.68
C SER A 246 -0.34 20.32 14.51
N VAL A 247 -0.24 20.60 15.81
CA VAL A 247 0.51 19.81 16.77
C VAL A 247 -0.38 19.48 17.95
N LEU A 248 -0.49 18.20 18.27
CA LEU A 248 -1.12 17.69 19.48
C LEU A 248 -0.10 16.84 20.23
N PHE A 249 0.21 17.25 21.44
CA PHE A 249 1.10 16.57 22.37
C PHE A 249 0.26 16.07 23.55
N GLU A 250 0.27 14.76 23.76
CA GLU A 250 -0.41 14.12 24.88
C GLU A 250 0.60 13.33 25.70
N HIS A 251 0.66 13.60 26.99
CA HIS A 251 1.56 12.92 27.91
C HIS A 251 0.75 12.26 29.02
N SER A 252 0.86 10.93 29.16
CA SER A 252 0.20 10.16 30.23
C SER A 252 1.16 9.10 30.77
N HIS A 253 1.48 9.18 32.06
CA HIS A 253 2.46 8.31 32.72
C HIS A 253 3.82 8.30 32.00
N GLN A 254 4.21 7.19 31.36
CA GLN A 254 5.46 7.02 30.61
C GLN A 254 5.28 7.11 29.08
N LEU A 255 4.07 7.43 28.61
CA LEU A 255 3.72 7.43 27.20
C LEU A 255 3.47 8.85 26.72
N VAL A 256 4.15 9.23 25.63
CA VAL A 256 3.95 10.48 24.92
C VAL A 256 3.41 10.17 23.54
N ASN A 257 2.23 10.70 23.20
CA ASN A 257 1.73 10.72 21.84
C ASN A 257 1.97 12.10 21.25
N LEU A 258 2.75 12.16 20.18
CA LEU A 258 2.91 13.37 19.38
C LEU A 258 2.16 13.18 18.07
N THR A 259 1.29 14.12 17.74
CA THR A 259 0.55 14.15 16.49
C THR A 259 0.88 15.42 15.73
N VAL A 260 1.28 15.29 14.47
CA VAL A 260 1.55 16.41 13.55
C VAL A 260 0.70 16.23 12.29
N ASP A 261 -0.13 17.21 11.95
CA ASP A 261 -1.03 17.18 10.79
C ASP A 261 -1.86 15.90 10.66
N GLY A 262 -2.34 15.40 11.80
CA GLY A 262 -3.16 14.18 11.88
C GLY A 262 -2.38 12.87 11.87
N ARG A 263 -1.04 12.90 11.73
CA ARG A 263 -0.18 11.71 11.89
C ARG A 263 0.31 11.61 13.31
N SER A 264 0.06 10.49 13.99
CA SER A 264 0.44 10.27 15.38
C SER A 264 1.58 9.27 15.50
N GLN A 265 2.53 9.54 16.40
CA GLN A 265 3.56 8.61 16.81
C GLN A 265 3.64 8.57 18.34
N GLN A 266 3.82 7.37 18.87
CA GLN A 266 3.89 7.12 20.31
C GLN A 266 5.35 6.85 20.71
N PHE A 267 5.78 7.52 21.77
CA PHE A 267 7.11 7.38 22.36
C PHE A 267 6.99 6.90 23.80
N ARG A 268 7.91 6.03 24.20
CA ARG A 268 8.04 5.58 25.58
C ARG A 268 9.19 6.35 26.23
N VAL A 269 8.88 7.10 27.28
CA VAL A 269 9.86 7.88 28.04
C VAL A 269 10.65 6.94 28.95
N TRP A 270 11.98 6.98 28.87
CA TRP A 270 12.88 6.24 29.77
C TRP A 270 13.21 7.11 30.99
N GLY A 271 12.72 6.70 32.16
CA GLY A 271 12.92 7.39 33.44
C GLY A 271 11.67 7.34 34.31
N ASP A 272 11.86 7.34 35.64
CA ASP A 272 10.79 7.25 36.65
C ASP A 272 10.20 8.65 36.97
N LEU A 273 10.05 9.50 35.95
CA LEU A 273 9.46 10.82 36.11
C LEU A 273 7.95 10.69 36.16
N SER A 274 7.44 10.77 37.37
CA SER A 274 6.02 11.01 37.61
C SER A 274 5.69 12.45 37.18
N GLN A 275 4.43 12.73 36.83
CA GLN A 275 3.95 14.10 36.58
C GLN A 275 4.24 15.03 37.78
N GLU A 276 4.61 14.50 38.95
CA GLU A 276 5.00 15.20 40.17
C GLU A 276 6.35 15.93 40.08
N ASP A 277 7.24 15.51 39.17
CA ASP A 277 8.62 16.00 39.06
C ASP A 277 8.82 17.20 38.12
N LEU A 278 7.85 17.50 37.25
CA LEU A 278 7.89 18.65 36.33
C LEU A 278 7.40 19.95 37.00
N ASP A 279 8.05 21.07 36.67
CA ASP A 279 7.68 22.38 37.21
C ASP A 279 6.30 22.83 36.72
N PRO A 280 5.57 23.64 37.51
CA PRO A 280 4.26 24.20 37.15
C PRO A 280 4.40 25.40 36.19
N GLU A 281 5.45 25.42 35.38
CA GLU A 281 5.76 26.47 34.42
C GLU A 281 6.02 25.83 33.05
N ILE A 282 5.49 26.44 31.99
CA ILE A 282 5.73 26.02 30.61
C ILE A 282 5.97 27.26 29.74
N SER A 283 6.99 27.20 28.88
CA SER A 283 7.35 28.28 27.98
C SER A 283 7.00 27.93 26.52
N PHE A 284 6.58 28.94 25.76
CA PHE A 284 6.24 28.88 24.35
C PHE A 284 7.07 29.91 23.57
N GLY A 285 7.48 29.54 22.36
CA GLY A 285 8.24 30.38 21.43
C GLY A 285 9.73 30.54 21.76
N GLY A 286 10.19 30.00 22.89
CA GLY A 286 11.58 30.04 23.31
C GLY A 286 11.73 29.59 24.77
N ILE A 287 12.97 29.45 25.22
CA ILE A 287 13.28 29.06 26.61
C ILE A 287 13.46 30.34 27.43
N LEU A 288 12.65 30.52 28.45
CA LEU A 288 12.69 31.68 29.34
C LEU A 288 13.26 31.22 30.69
N ALA A 289 14.56 31.47 30.94
CA ALA A 289 15.24 31.13 32.19
C ALA A 289 15.49 32.41 33.02
N PRO A 290 14.67 32.72 34.03
CA PRO A 290 14.94 33.86 34.91
C PRO A 290 16.19 33.54 35.75
N GLY A 291 17.30 34.26 35.52
CA GLY A 291 18.46 34.27 36.43
C GLY A 291 19.47 33.12 36.33
N LYS A 292 19.40 32.24 35.32
CA LYS A 292 20.46 31.27 35.00
C LYS A 292 20.80 31.33 33.51
N SER A 293 22.09 31.50 33.18
CA SER A 293 22.60 31.42 31.82
C SER A 293 22.64 29.95 31.37
N VAL A 294 21.53 29.42 30.88
CA VAL A 294 21.54 28.12 30.20
C VAL A 294 21.98 28.36 28.76
N THR A 295 23.21 27.94 28.45
CA THR A 295 23.72 27.87 27.07
C THR A 295 23.02 26.74 26.32
N PHE A 296 21.78 26.98 25.90
CA PHE A 296 21.06 26.07 25.03
C PHE A 296 21.47 26.35 23.58
N GLN A 297 21.91 25.34 22.83
CA GLN A 297 22.42 25.51 21.45
C GLN A 297 21.32 25.82 20.41
N ARG A 298 20.03 25.79 20.78
CA ARG A 298 18.89 25.93 19.85
C ARG A 298 18.32 27.34 19.84
N LYS A 299 17.89 27.79 18.66
CA LYS A 299 17.29 29.12 18.43
C LYS A 299 15.85 29.17 18.98
N ASN A 300 15.41 30.34 19.44
CA ASN A 300 14.00 30.59 19.74
C ASN A 300 13.16 30.54 18.46
N PHE A 301 11.86 30.33 18.61
CA PHE A 301 10.95 30.24 17.48
C PHE A 301 10.74 31.61 16.83
N ASP A 302 10.84 31.64 15.51
CA ASP A 302 10.59 32.81 14.69
C ASP A 302 9.44 32.48 13.72
N GLY A 303 8.23 32.93 14.05
CA GLY A 303 7.01 32.53 13.36
C GLY A 303 5.75 32.79 14.18
N CYS A 304 4.62 32.26 13.71
CA CYS A 304 3.32 32.46 14.33
C CYS A 304 2.84 31.17 15.01
N LEU A 305 2.27 31.30 16.21
CA LEU A 305 1.52 30.23 16.88
C LEU A 305 0.03 30.57 16.93
N GLU A 306 -0.82 29.57 16.73
CA GLU A 306 -2.27 29.70 16.74
C GLU A 306 -2.91 28.75 17.77
N ASN A 307 -3.95 29.26 18.45
CA ASN A 307 -4.85 28.51 19.33
C ASN A 307 -4.09 27.62 20.34
N ILE A 308 -3.10 28.20 21.02
CA ILE A 308 -2.32 27.50 22.06
C ILE A 308 -3.26 27.15 23.21
N ASN A 309 -3.49 25.86 23.39
CA ASN A 309 -4.33 25.32 24.42
C ASN A 309 -3.54 24.33 25.28
N PHE A 310 -3.60 24.53 26.60
CA PHE A 310 -2.96 23.66 27.59
C PHE A 310 -4.01 23.20 28.59
N ASN A 311 -4.32 21.89 28.60
CA ASN A 311 -5.31 21.28 29.48
C ASN A 311 -6.70 22.00 29.50
N GLY A 312 -7.10 22.62 28.38
CA GLY A 312 -8.37 23.33 28.24
C GLY A 312 -8.29 24.86 28.41
N GLU A 313 -7.14 25.40 28.82
CA GLU A 313 -6.91 26.84 28.96
C GLU A 313 -6.32 27.46 27.68
N ASP A 314 -6.94 28.53 27.19
CA ASP A 314 -6.47 29.32 26.03
C ASP A 314 -5.40 30.32 26.46
N ILE A 315 -4.14 29.98 26.17
CA ILE A 315 -2.97 30.74 26.61
C ILE A 315 -2.86 32.09 25.89
N ILE A 316 -3.29 32.18 24.62
CA ILE A 316 -3.25 33.43 23.86
C ILE A 316 -4.28 34.43 24.42
N ASP A 317 -5.47 33.94 24.77
CA ASP A 317 -6.51 34.76 25.40
C ASP A 317 -6.08 35.28 26.78
N LEU A 318 -5.41 34.45 27.60
CA LEU A 318 -4.80 34.88 28.86
C LEU A 318 -3.71 35.94 28.65
N ALA A 319 -2.89 35.80 27.61
CA ALA A 319 -1.85 36.77 27.28
C ALA A 319 -2.44 38.12 26.84
N LYS A 320 -3.48 38.13 25.99
CA LYS A 320 -4.19 39.34 25.56
C LYS A 320 -4.84 40.09 26.71
N ARG A 321 -5.32 39.36 27.73
CA ARG A 321 -5.93 39.95 28.93
C ARG A 321 -4.92 40.35 30.01
N HIS A 322 -3.61 40.15 29.78
CA HIS A 322 -2.57 40.37 30.77
C HIS A 322 -2.85 39.61 32.08
N GLY A 323 -3.23 38.34 31.96
CA GLY A 323 -3.48 37.48 33.12
C GLY A 323 -2.22 37.37 34.02
N PRO A 324 -2.36 37.34 35.36
CA PRO A 324 -1.22 37.31 36.28
C PRO A 324 -0.37 36.03 36.18
N GLN A 325 -0.89 35.00 35.51
CA GLN A 325 -0.24 33.72 35.25
C GLN A 325 0.70 33.76 34.03
N ILE A 326 0.65 34.82 33.22
CA ILE A 326 1.42 34.96 31.98
C ILE A 326 2.58 35.93 32.21
N LEU A 327 3.78 35.52 31.78
CA LEU A 327 4.96 36.37 31.73
C LEU A 327 5.50 36.38 30.31
N VAL A 328 5.61 37.58 29.73
CA VAL A 328 6.10 37.78 28.37
C VAL A 328 7.50 38.38 28.43
N ALA A 329 8.46 37.76 27.74
CA ALA A 329 9.76 38.36 27.46
C ALA A 329 9.80 38.80 25.99
N GLY A 330 10.28 40.02 25.75
CA GLY A 330 10.32 40.61 24.40
C GLY A 330 9.00 41.28 23.99
N THR A 331 8.82 41.46 22.67
CA THR A 331 7.65 42.15 22.10
C THR A 331 6.85 41.14 21.27
N ILE A 332 5.67 40.77 21.77
CA ILE A 332 4.75 39.87 21.06
C ILE A 332 3.70 40.68 20.29
N SER A 333 3.34 40.20 19.10
CA SER A 333 2.20 40.72 18.33
C SER A 333 1.07 39.70 18.29
N PHE A 334 -0.19 40.16 18.29
CA PHE A 334 -1.36 39.29 18.14
C PHE A 334 -1.88 39.25 16.69
N SER A 335 -1.02 39.56 15.73
CA SER A 335 -1.26 39.47 14.30
C SER A 335 -0.10 38.74 13.61
N CYS A 336 -0.42 37.92 12.61
CA CYS A 336 0.57 37.22 11.80
C CYS A 336 0.65 37.87 10.41
N SER A 337 1.46 38.92 10.30
CA SER A 337 1.66 39.69 9.06
C SER A 337 3.13 39.74 8.68
N ARG A 338 3.68 38.60 8.26
CA ARG A 338 5.04 38.49 7.73
C ARG A 338 5.05 38.55 6.20
N PRO A 339 6.05 39.21 5.58
CA PRO A 339 6.22 39.19 4.13
C PRO A 339 6.46 37.76 3.65
N GLN A 340 5.76 37.36 2.59
CA GLN A 340 5.79 35.99 2.07
C GLN A 340 6.57 35.99 0.76
N PRO A 341 7.75 35.34 0.70
CA PRO A 341 8.42 35.13 -0.58
C PRO A 341 7.54 34.22 -1.44
N VAL A 342 7.53 34.46 -2.75
CA VAL A 342 6.79 33.65 -3.71
C VAL A 342 7.70 32.51 -4.17
N PRO A 343 7.50 31.26 -3.75
CA PRO A 343 8.30 30.15 -4.26
C PRO A 343 7.80 29.72 -5.65
N ILE A 344 8.68 29.08 -6.41
CA ILE A 344 8.36 28.42 -7.68
C ILE A 344 8.80 26.95 -7.62
N THR A 345 7.97 26.05 -8.13
CA THR A 345 8.29 24.63 -8.26
C THR A 345 8.55 24.27 -9.71
N PHE A 346 9.67 23.61 -9.97
CA PHE A 346 10.03 23.01 -11.25
C PHE A 346 9.48 21.59 -11.28
N LEU A 347 8.40 21.38 -12.06
CA LEU A 347 7.62 20.14 -12.03
C LEU A 347 8.30 18.98 -12.77
N SER A 348 9.06 19.29 -13.82
CA SER A 348 9.73 18.33 -14.70
C SER A 348 11.17 18.76 -15.00
N THR A 349 11.97 17.86 -15.60
CA THR A 349 13.32 18.18 -16.09
C THR A 349 13.30 19.14 -17.29
N GLY A 350 12.16 19.33 -17.96
CA GLY A 350 11.97 20.32 -19.03
C GLY A 350 11.52 21.71 -18.53
N SER A 351 11.07 21.81 -17.27
CA SER A 351 10.57 23.05 -16.68
C SER A 351 11.68 24.10 -16.60
N HIS A 352 11.41 25.32 -17.06
CA HIS A 352 12.40 26.40 -17.04
C HIS A 352 11.78 27.78 -16.78
N LEU A 353 12.59 28.70 -16.25
CA LEU A 353 12.29 30.12 -16.08
C LEU A 353 13.38 30.95 -16.76
N GLU A 354 13.00 31.82 -17.68
CA GLU A 354 13.88 32.78 -18.36
C GLU A 354 13.61 34.19 -17.87
N LEU A 355 14.64 34.85 -17.37
CA LEU A 355 14.59 36.22 -16.89
C LEU A 355 15.56 37.11 -17.67
N PRO A 356 15.18 38.36 -17.99
CA PRO A 356 16.06 39.30 -18.66
C PRO A 356 17.18 39.76 -17.74
N GLY A 357 18.40 39.82 -18.26
CA GLY A 357 19.55 40.48 -17.64
C GLY A 357 19.61 41.97 -17.98
N THR A 358 20.47 42.72 -17.28
CA THR A 358 20.71 44.13 -17.57
C THR A 358 21.87 44.30 -18.54
N LEU A 359 21.60 44.83 -19.73
CA LEU A 359 22.59 45.15 -20.77
C LEU A 359 23.55 46.27 -20.29
N GLY A 360 24.85 46.07 -20.48
CA GLY A 360 25.86 47.14 -20.35
C GLY A 360 26.50 47.35 -18.97
N GLN A 361 26.34 46.43 -18.00
CA GLN A 361 27.08 46.46 -16.73
C GLN A 361 28.28 45.50 -16.71
N ASP A 362 29.39 45.94 -16.10
CA ASP A 362 30.68 45.21 -15.96
C ASP A 362 30.66 44.06 -14.93
N GLY A 363 29.49 43.48 -14.70
CA GLY A 363 29.29 42.39 -13.77
C GLY A 363 27.81 42.13 -13.51
N ALA A 364 27.53 40.98 -12.93
CA ALA A 364 26.18 40.59 -12.50
C ALA A 364 26.24 39.89 -11.15
N THR A 365 25.24 40.13 -10.30
CA THR A 365 25.03 39.35 -9.08
C THR A 365 23.68 38.67 -9.16
N VAL A 366 23.67 37.33 -9.15
CA VAL A 366 22.44 36.53 -9.18
C VAL A 366 22.37 35.76 -7.88
N SER A 367 21.29 35.90 -7.12
CA SER A 367 21.08 35.13 -5.89
C SER A 367 19.71 34.46 -5.88
N PHE A 368 19.61 33.29 -5.27
CA PHE A 368 18.36 32.57 -5.07
C PHE A 368 18.52 31.54 -3.96
N GLN A 369 17.40 31.11 -3.38
CA GLN A 369 17.37 29.92 -2.53
C GLN A 369 16.78 28.74 -3.31
N PHE A 370 17.34 27.55 -3.13
CA PHE A 370 16.82 26.32 -3.73
C PHE A 370 16.68 25.21 -2.69
N ARG A 371 15.75 24.28 -2.94
CA ARG A 371 15.67 23.00 -2.22
C ARG A 371 15.26 21.87 -3.14
N THR A 372 15.87 20.70 -2.98
CA THR A 372 15.58 19.50 -3.77
C THR A 372 16.02 18.23 -3.03
N TRP A 373 15.43 17.10 -3.42
CA TRP A 373 15.88 15.76 -3.06
C TRP A 373 16.70 15.09 -4.17
N ASN A 374 16.70 15.67 -5.39
CA ASN A 374 17.42 15.10 -6.52
C ASN A 374 18.92 15.36 -6.37
N SER A 375 19.74 14.33 -6.57
CA SER A 375 21.20 14.43 -6.49
C SER A 375 21.82 15.24 -7.64
N ALA A 376 21.11 15.41 -8.76
CA ALA A 376 21.58 16.16 -9.92
C ALA A 376 20.49 17.04 -10.57
N GLY A 377 20.91 18.17 -11.17
CA GLY A 377 20.02 19.06 -11.92
C GLY A 377 20.65 20.40 -12.32
N LEU A 378 20.33 20.92 -13.51
CA LEU A 378 20.77 22.24 -13.97
C LEU A 378 20.02 23.37 -13.24
N LEU A 379 20.71 24.17 -12.42
CA LEU A 379 20.11 25.24 -11.62
C LEU A 379 20.03 26.57 -12.38
N LEU A 380 21.13 27.00 -13.00
CA LEU A 380 21.24 28.27 -13.69
C LEU A 380 22.14 28.13 -14.92
N SER A 381 21.72 28.71 -16.03
CA SER A 381 22.52 28.92 -17.23
C SER A 381 22.36 30.36 -17.73
N SER A 382 23.41 30.93 -18.30
CA SER A 382 23.37 32.28 -18.88
C SER A 382 23.75 32.23 -20.35
N ARG A 383 22.95 32.85 -21.23
CA ARG A 383 23.33 32.98 -22.64
C ARG A 383 24.21 34.21 -22.86
N PRO A 384 25.34 34.08 -23.58
CA PRO A 384 26.24 35.19 -23.87
C PRO A 384 25.77 36.04 -25.07
N HIS A 385 26.04 37.34 -25.01
CA HIS A 385 25.99 38.23 -26.18
C HIS A 385 27.27 38.00 -27.04
N GLN A 386 27.12 37.61 -28.30
CA GLN A 386 28.17 37.57 -29.33
C GLN A 386 29.46 36.77 -28.99
N GLY A 387 29.36 35.45 -28.81
CA GLY A 387 30.50 34.54 -28.94
C GLY A 387 31.49 34.46 -27.77
N SER A 388 31.16 35.05 -26.62
CA SER A 388 31.81 34.78 -25.34
C SER A 388 31.21 33.51 -24.69
N GLY A 389 31.93 32.81 -23.81
CA GLY A 389 31.40 31.58 -23.16
C GLY A 389 30.35 31.89 -22.08
N GLY A 390 29.24 31.17 -22.05
CA GLY A 390 28.20 31.24 -21.01
C GLY A 390 28.59 30.55 -19.69
N LEU A 391 27.89 30.91 -18.62
CA LEU A 391 28.03 30.33 -17.28
C LEU A 391 26.99 29.24 -17.07
N VAL A 392 27.40 28.13 -16.46
CA VAL A 392 26.52 27.01 -16.11
C VAL A 392 26.76 26.63 -14.65
N LEU A 393 25.68 26.63 -13.85
CA LEU A 393 25.67 26.16 -12.47
C LEU A 393 24.72 24.97 -12.35
N ALA A 394 25.25 23.82 -11.93
CA ALA A 394 24.49 22.58 -11.81
C ALA A 394 24.74 21.90 -10.46
N LEU A 395 23.77 21.12 -10.02
CA LEU A 395 23.92 20.17 -8.92
C LEU A 395 24.36 18.81 -9.51
N HIS A 396 25.36 18.17 -8.90
CA HIS A 396 25.83 16.83 -9.24
C HIS A 396 26.27 16.10 -7.98
N ASP A 397 25.69 14.92 -7.71
CA ASP A 397 25.87 14.14 -6.48
C ASP A 397 25.77 14.98 -5.19
N GLY A 398 24.81 15.92 -5.16
CA GLY A 398 24.61 16.80 -4.00
C GLY A 398 25.68 17.89 -3.83
N THR A 399 26.55 18.11 -4.83
CA THR A 399 27.56 19.18 -4.84
C THR A 399 27.24 20.18 -5.95
N LEU A 400 27.44 21.49 -5.70
CA LEU A 400 27.32 22.50 -6.76
C LEU A 400 28.57 22.49 -7.62
N ARG A 401 28.38 22.38 -8.94
CA ARG A 401 29.43 22.50 -9.96
C ARG A 401 29.19 23.74 -10.79
N LEU A 402 30.24 24.54 -10.94
CA LEU A 402 30.25 25.73 -11.77
C LEU A 402 31.18 25.50 -12.96
N GLY A 403 30.65 25.66 -14.16
CA GLY A 403 31.36 25.48 -15.43
C GLY A 403 31.20 26.68 -16.35
N LEU A 404 32.13 26.79 -17.31
CA LEU A 404 32.08 27.73 -18.44
C LEU A 404 31.81 26.94 -19.72
N SER A 405 30.82 27.35 -20.51
CA SER A 405 30.59 26.78 -21.84
C SER A 405 31.70 27.27 -22.78
N SER A 406 32.80 26.53 -22.89
CA SER A 406 33.91 26.84 -23.80
C SER A 406 33.80 25.98 -25.06
N SER A 407 34.37 26.47 -26.17
CA SER A 407 34.43 25.78 -27.46
C SER A 407 35.05 24.37 -27.35
N PRO A 408 34.69 23.44 -28.25
CA PRO A 408 35.15 22.05 -28.17
C PRO A 408 36.68 21.98 -28.22
N GLY A 409 37.30 21.47 -27.14
CA GLY A 409 38.74 21.24 -27.04
C GLY A 409 39.47 21.87 -25.85
N GLN A 410 38.79 22.65 -24.98
CA GLN A 410 39.40 23.23 -23.78
C GLN A 410 38.91 22.53 -22.51
N ALA A 411 39.83 22.10 -21.63
CA ALA A 411 39.52 21.38 -20.40
C ALA A 411 38.61 22.21 -19.48
N GLN A 412 37.45 21.66 -19.12
CA GLN A 412 36.49 22.24 -18.17
C GLN A 412 37.16 22.37 -16.80
N SER A 413 37.30 23.60 -16.29
CA SER A 413 37.66 23.81 -14.88
C SER A 413 36.41 23.65 -14.03
N ASP A 414 36.09 22.42 -13.64
CA ASP A 414 34.95 22.13 -12.77
C ASP A 414 35.32 22.53 -11.33
N VAL A 415 34.81 23.68 -10.88
CA VAL A 415 34.97 24.07 -9.48
C VAL A 415 33.72 23.66 -8.70
N THR A 416 33.92 22.96 -7.59
CA THR A 416 32.85 22.36 -6.78
C THR A 416 32.71 23.04 -5.43
N ALA A 417 31.48 23.22 -4.92
CA ALA A 417 31.23 23.65 -3.54
C ALA A 417 30.00 22.99 -2.91
N GLY A 418 30.06 22.88 -1.58
CA GLY A 418 29.05 22.22 -0.76
C GLY A 418 29.06 20.69 -0.91
N VAL A 419 28.42 20.01 0.03
CA VAL A 419 28.22 18.55 0.04
C VAL A 419 26.82 18.27 0.58
N GLY A 420 26.09 17.35 -0.04
CA GLY A 420 24.78 16.92 0.45
C GLY A 420 23.67 17.96 0.32
N LEU A 421 23.74 18.85 -0.68
CA LEU A 421 22.77 19.93 -0.91
C LEU A 421 21.41 19.46 -1.48
N ASN A 422 21.21 18.15 -1.49
CA ASN A 422 19.98 17.46 -1.91
C ASN A 422 19.25 16.85 -0.69
N ASP A 423 19.30 17.52 0.45
CA ASP A 423 18.74 17.12 1.74
C ASP A 423 17.32 17.67 2.00
N GLY A 424 16.69 18.24 0.97
CA GLY A 424 15.38 18.87 1.05
C GLY A 424 15.34 20.22 1.78
N GLN A 425 16.45 20.69 2.36
CA GLN A 425 16.53 21.98 3.03
C GLN A 425 16.71 23.13 2.04
N TRP A 426 16.36 24.34 2.47
CA TRP A 426 16.62 25.56 1.70
C TRP A 426 18.09 25.95 1.78
N HIS A 427 18.79 25.93 0.64
CA HIS A 427 20.14 26.44 0.49
C HIS A 427 20.15 27.77 -0.26
N SER A 428 20.94 28.73 0.22
CA SER A 428 21.13 30.05 -0.37
C SER A 428 22.35 30.06 -1.28
N VAL A 429 22.16 30.46 -2.53
CA VAL A 429 23.23 30.58 -3.52
C VAL A 429 23.32 32.03 -3.98
N SER A 430 24.52 32.59 -3.98
CA SER A 430 24.79 33.90 -4.58
C SER A 430 26.02 33.81 -5.49
N LEU A 431 25.77 34.05 -6.78
CA LEU A 431 26.75 34.09 -7.85
C LEU A 431 27.08 35.55 -8.16
N MET A 432 28.34 35.92 -8.02
CA MET A 432 28.87 37.23 -8.37
C MET A 432 29.88 37.08 -9.51
N VAL A 433 29.58 37.74 -10.63
CA VAL A 433 30.41 37.83 -11.82
C VAL A 433 30.98 39.24 -11.87
N LYS A 434 32.31 39.37 -11.79
CA LYS A 434 33.06 40.62 -12.01
C LYS A 434 34.17 40.37 -13.02
N ARG A 435 34.73 41.43 -13.62
CA ARG A 435 35.90 41.33 -14.52
C ARG A 435 37.02 40.49 -13.86
N ASN A 436 37.36 39.36 -14.47
CA ASN A 436 38.37 38.38 -14.03
C ASN A 436 38.08 37.66 -12.69
N GLN A 437 36.89 37.78 -12.10
CA GLN A 437 36.56 37.10 -10.84
C GLN A 437 35.13 36.58 -10.85
N LEU A 438 34.99 35.27 -10.70
CA LEU A 438 33.74 34.58 -10.45
C LEU A 438 33.71 34.14 -8.98
N ARG A 439 32.65 34.49 -8.25
CA ARG A 439 32.45 34.07 -6.86
C ARG A 439 31.08 33.43 -6.69
N VAL A 440 31.04 32.22 -6.13
CA VAL A 440 29.81 31.61 -5.62
C VAL A 440 29.91 31.56 -4.11
N THR A 441 28.90 32.02 -3.39
CA THR A 441 28.78 31.88 -1.93
C THR A 441 27.55 31.05 -1.59
N LEU A 442 27.72 30.07 -0.70
CA LEU A 442 26.68 29.17 -0.23
C LEU A 442 26.29 29.51 1.22
N ASP A 443 24.99 29.49 1.54
CA ASP A 443 24.40 29.57 2.90
C ASP A 443 24.90 30.73 3.78
N HIS A 444 25.34 31.82 3.14
CA HIS A 444 25.93 33.00 3.78
C HIS A 444 27.23 32.72 4.56
N ASP A 445 27.85 31.54 4.38
CA ASP A 445 29.15 31.21 4.94
C ASP A 445 30.28 31.57 3.95
N GLY A 446 31.19 32.45 4.39
CA GLY A 446 32.34 32.87 3.59
C GLY A 446 33.36 31.76 3.35
N ALA A 447 33.36 30.71 4.19
CA ALA A 447 34.28 29.57 4.08
C ALA A 447 33.93 28.63 2.90
N ALA A 448 32.66 28.57 2.50
CA ALA A 448 32.17 27.74 1.39
C ALA A 448 32.01 28.55 0.09
N SER A 449 33.03 29.35 -0.25
CA SER A 449 33.01 30.19 -1.45
C SER A 449 33.96 29.71 -2.56
N ILE A 450 33.44 29.62 -3.79
CA ILE A 450 34.23 29.29 -4.99
C ILE A 450 34.86 30.57 -5.52
N HIS A 451 36.12 30.50 -5.95
CA HIS A 451 36.77 31.54 -6.75
C HIS A 451 37.32 30.95 -8.04
N ALA A 452 36.91 31.49 -9.18
CA ALA A 452 37.47 31.15 -10.49
C ALA A 452 37.89 32.41 -11.25
N THR A 453 39.00 32.31 -12.01
CA THR A 453 39.52 33.39 -12.85
C THR A 453 38.95 33.23 -14.26
N LEU A 454 38.22 34.22 -14.75
CA LEU A 454 37.55 34.19 -16.06
C LEU A 454 38.50 34.63 -17.20
N PRO A 455 38.41 34.04 -18.41
CA PRO A 455 39.05 34.58 -19.61
C PRO A 455 38.52 35.99 -19.96
N VAL A 456 39.39 36.84 -20.49
CA VAL A 456 39.07 38.21 -20.93
C VAL A 456 37.97 38.16 -21.99
N GLY A 457 36.83 38.84 -21.74
CA GLY A 457 35.69 38.93 -22.66
C GLY A 457 34.39 38.26 -22.19
N THR A 458 34.35 37.64 -21.02
CA THR A 458 33.13 37.05 -20.45
C THR A 458 32.27 38.14 -19.79
N GLY A 459 31.20 38.56 -20.45
CA GLY A 459 30.26 39.59 -19.98
C GLY A 459 29.10 39.03 -19.15
N ALA A 460 28.32 39.90 -18.51
CA ALA A 460 27.03 39.54 -17.93
C ALA A 460 26.10 39.00 -19.04
N GLY A 461 25.42 37.86 -18.80
CA GLY A 461 24.49 37.29 -19.78
C GLY A 461 23.24 38.15 -19.94
N ASP A 462 22.71 38.23 -21.16
CA ASP A 462 21.51 39.04 -21.46
C ASP A 462 20.23 38.34 -20.98
N THR A 463 20.31 37.03 -20.80
CA THR A 463 19.21 36.19 -20.32
C THR A 463 19.76 35.16 -19.33
N TYR A 464 19.11 35.09 -18.17
CA TYR A 464 19.36 34.08 -17.14
C TYR A 464 18.25 33.05 -17.21
N ARG A 465 18.61 31.80 -17.44
CA ARG A 465 17.68 30.68 -17.42
C ARG A 465 17.91 29.83 -16.18
N PHE A 466 16.87 29.69 -15.38
CA PHE A 466 16.82 28.79 -14.24
C PHE A 466 16.12 27.48 -14.66
N GLY A 467 16.67 26.34 -14.25
CA GLY A 467 16.11 25.03 -14.56
C GLY A 467 16.45 24.49 -15.96
N GLY A 468 15.45 23.90 -16.62
CA GLY A 468 15.53 22.97 -17.75
C GLY A 468 16.35 23.38 -18.98
N CYS A 469 16.73 22.35 -19.75
CA CYS A 469 17.45 22.43 -21.02
C CYS A 469 16.50 22.52 -22.22
N LEU A 470 16.82 23.32 -23.24
CA LEU A 470 16.10 23.26 -24.53
C LEU A 470 16.73 22.18 -25.41
N ARG A 471 15.94 21.15 -25.74
CA ARG A 471 16.09 20.07 -26.75
C ARG A 471 17.50 19.51 -27.06
N PRO A 472 17.66 18.18 -27.18
CA PRO A 472 18.90 17.59 -27.69
C PRO A 472 19.16 18.09 -29.12
N GLY A 473 20.28 18.78 -29.34
CA GLY A 473 20.77 19.15 -30.67
C GLY A 473 20.81 20.64 -31.04
N SER A 474 20.49 21.58 -30.15
CA SER A 474 20.56 23.03 -30.47
C SER A 474 21.46 23.86 -29.54
N GLY A 475 22.68 23.37 -29.24
CA GLY A 475 23.74 24.17 -28.64
C GLY A 475 24.71 23.35 -27.77
N PRO A 476 25.97 23.80 -27.61
CA PRO A 476 27.00 23.12 -26.81
C PRO A 476 26.76 23.17 -25.28
N GLU A 477 25.64 23.74 -24.82
CA GLU A 477 25.34 23.98 -23.39
C GLU A 477 24.64 22.80 -22.68
N CYS A 478 24.14 21.81 -23.41
CA CYS A 478 23.50 20.60 -22.83
C CYS A 478 24.01 19.30 -23.50
N GLU A 479 25.29 19.27 -23.90
CA GLU A 479 25.93 18.07 -24.44
C GLU A 479 26.62 17.28 -23.31
N GLY A 480 25.85 16.40 -22.66
CA GLY A 480 26.34 15.44 -21.66
C GLY A 480 25.50 15.37 -20.37
N SER A 481 25.01 14.17 -20.04
CA SER A 481 24.53 13.61 -18.74
C SER A 481 23.64 14.44 -17.77
N LEU A 482 23.37 15.72 -17.99
CA LEU A 482 22.67 16.60 -17.05
C LEU A 482 21.19 16.77 -17.42
N SER A 483 20.30 16.19 -16.62
CA SER A 483 18.85 16.45 -16.65
C SER A 483 18.53 17.82 -16.03
N GLY A 484 17.46 18.49 -16.46
CA GLY A 484 17.06 19.77 -15.85
C GLY A 484 16.65 19.67 -14.38
N PHE A 485 16.69 20.79 -13.66
CA PHE A 485 16.38 20.84 -12.24
C PHE A 485 14.90 20.58 -11.94
N GLN A 486 14.66 19.75 -10.92
CA GLN A 486 13.35 19.50 -10.32
C GLN A 486 13.46 19.79 -8.82
N GLY A 487 12.65 20.71 -8.31
CA GLY A 487 12.78 21.25 -6.96
C GLY A 487 12.11 22.61 -6.85
N CYS A 488 12.35 23.33 -5.76
CA CYS A 488 11.81 24.67 -5.57
C CYS A 488 12.90 25.74 -5.60
N LEU A 489 12.56 26.93 -6.11
CA LEU A 489 13.34 28.17 -5.96
C LEU A 489 12.52 29.26 -5.26
N ARG A 490 13.18 30.16 -4.52
CA ARG A 490 12.59 31.39 -3.98
C ARG A 490 13.64 32.49 -3.82
N LEU A 491 13.20 33.72 -3.53
CA LEU A 491 14.09 34.88 -3.30
C LEU A 491 15.07 35.10 -4.47
N VAL A 492 14.58 34.96 -5.70
CA VAL A 492 15.38 35.17 -6.90
C VAL A 492 15.67 36.66 -7.04
N SER A 493 16.94 37.03 -7.05
CA SER A 493 17.39 38.41 -7.24
C SER A 493 18.45 38.49 -8.34
N ILE A 494 18.37 39.56 -9.15
CA ILE A 494 19.33 39.90 -10.18
C ILE A 494 19.79 41.33 -9.90
N ASN A 495 21.10 41.52 -9.72
CA ASN A 495 21.73 42.79 -9.35
C ASN A 495 21.12 43.43 -8.09
N ALA A 496 20.86 42.60 -7.07
CA ALA A 496 20.23 42.99 -5.80
C ALA A 496 18.79 43.52 -5.93
N GLN A 497 18.16 43.35 -7.10
CA GLN A 497 16.74 43.58 -7.28
C GLN A 497 16.00 42.24 -7.25
N GLU A 498 15.08 42.09 -6.30
CA GLU A 498 14.24 40.90 -6.21
C GLU A 498 13.25 40.85 -7.37
N VAL A 499 13.12 39.68 -7.99
CA VAL A 499 12.26 39.44 -9.13
C VAL A 499 10.83 39.27 -8.65
N ASP A 500 9.90 40.07 -9.17
CA ASP A 500 8.47 39.89 -8.91
C ASP A 500 7.92 38.70 -9.69
N LEU A 501 7.93 37.53 -9.05
CA LEU A 501 7.44 36.27 -9.61
C LEU A 501 5.92 36.29 -9.89
N ILE A 502 5.14 37.19 -9.28
CA ILE A 502 3.72 37.37 -9.62
C ILE A 502 3.56 38.05 -10.99
N SER A 503 4.46 38.98 -11.32
CA SER A 503 4.51 39.57 -12.66
C SER A 503 4.95 38.54 -13.71
N VAL A 504 5.80 37.58 -13.35
CA VAL A 504 6.13 36.42 -14.21
C VAL A 504 4.89 35.57 -14.46
N GLN A 505 4.13 35.20 -13.42
CA GLN A 505 2.90 34.43 -13.55
C GLN A 505 1.85 35.11 -14.45
N ARG A 506 1.83 36.45 -14.48
CA ARG A 506 0.94 37.25 -15.34
C ARG A 506 1.43 37.38 -16.78
N GLY A 507 2.59 36.82 -17.13
CA GLY A 507 3.21 36.96 -18.45
C GLY A 507 3.76 38.37 -18.74
N ALA A 508 3.91 39.22 -17.71
CA ALA A 508 4.43 40.58 -17.85
C ALA A 508 5.96 40.65 -17.78
N LEU A 509 6.61 39.62 -17.22
CA LEU A 509 8.06 39.56 -17.03
C LEU A 509 8.59 38.15 -17.34
N GLY A 510 9.60 38.06 -18.18
CA GLY A 510 10.26 36.79 -18.50
C GLY A 510 9.40 35.80 -19.29
N ASN A 511 9.91 34.59 -19.45
CA ASN A 511 9.24 33.47 -20.11
C ASN A 511 9.40 32.21 -19.25
N PHE A 512 8.40 31.34 -19.21
CA PHE A 512 8.47 30.12 -18.39
C PHE A 512 7.68 28.97 -18.99
N SER A 513 8.04 27.75 -18.62
CA SER A 513 7.28 26.55 -18.97
C SER A 513 7.20 25.57 -17.81
N HIS A 514 6.04 24.94 -17.64
CA HIS A 514 5.77 23.89 -16.66
C HIS A 514 6.26 24.25 -15.22
N LEU A 515 5.98 25.47 -14.77
CA LEU A 515 6.26 25.92 -13.40
C LEU A 515 4.98 26.07 -12.59
N GLN A 516 5.02 25.67 -11.33
CA GLN A 516 3.99 26.05 -10.36
C GLN A 516 4.50 27.25 -9.55
N ILE A 517 3.91 28.42 -9.78
CA ILE A 517 4.29 29.68 -9.10
C ILE A 517 3.41 29.89 -7.87
N ASP A 518 4.00 30.44 -6.81
CA ASP A 518 3.34 30.72 -5.52
C ASP A 518 2.96 29.45 -4.75
N ALA A 519 3.71 28.38 -4.97
CA ALA A 519 3.68 27.14 -4.20
C ALA A 519 5.03 26.39 -4.33
N CYS A 520 5.46 25.75 -3.23
CA CYS A 520 6.58 24.80 -3.25
C CYS A 520 6.09 23.37 -2.96
N GLY A 521 6.12 22.52 -3.99
CA GLY A 521 5.50 21.18 -3.96
C GLY A 521 6.46 20.00 -3.85
N ILE A 522 7.68 20.16 -3.32
CA ILE A 522 8.56 18.99 -3.11
C ILE A 522 7.95 18.05 -2.05
N LEU A 523 7.96 16.76 -2.35
CA LEU A 523 7.52 15.69 -1.45
C LEU A 523 8.76 14.95 -0.95
N ASP A 524 8.83 14.70 0.35
CA ASP A 524 9.81 13.80 0.93
C ASP A 524 9.50 12.37 0.46
N ARG A 525 10.37 11.83 -0.39
CA ARG A 525 10.19 10.51 -1.03
C ARG A 525 10.53 9.35 -0.10
N CYS A 526 11.09 9.63 1.07
CA CYS A 526 11.62 8.66 2.03
C CYS A 526 10.86 8.66 3.37
N LEU A 527 9.76 9.41 3.50
CA LEU A 527 8.91 9.35 4.68
C LEU A 527 7.47 8.95 4.33
N PRO A 528 7.01 7.78 4.81
CA PRO A 528 7.52 7.08 5.99
C PRO A 528 8.65 6.04 5.76
N ASN A 529 9.11 5.80 4.52
CA ASN A 529 10.01 4.69 4.21
C ASN A 529 11.48 5.10 4.08
N TYR A 530 12.23 4.98 5.19
CA TYR A 530 13.68 5.17 5.22
C TYR A 530 14.40 4.13 4.34
N CYS A 531 15.33 4.57 3.50
CA CYS A 531 16.24 3.69 2.76
C CYS A 531 17.46 3.41 3.63
N GLU A 532 17.46 2.34 4.42
CA GLU A 532 18.63 1.92 5.18
C GLU A 532 19.32 0.70 4.51
N HIS A 533 20.61 0.49 4.82
CA HIS A 533 21.42 -0.70 4.46
C HIS A 533 21.73 -1.00 2.98
N GLY A 534 21.88 0.05 2.15
CA GLY A 534 22.48 -0.10 0.82
C GLY A 534 21.50 -0.52 -0.29
N GLY A 535 20.20 -0.40 -0.05
CA GLY A 535 19.19 -0.45 -1.10
C GLY A 535 19.52 0.55 -2.23
N ARG A 536 19.40 0.10 -3.49
CA ARG A 536 19.66 0.97 -4.64
C ARG A 536 18.61 2.09 -4.67
N SER A 537 19.06 3.33 -4.90
CA SER A 537 18.22 4.52 -5.08
C SER A 537 17.38 4.46 -6.35
N GLY A 538 16.36 3.58 -6.35
CA GLY A 538 15.19 3.69 -7.20
C GLY A 538 14.19 4.70 -6.62
N ALA A 539 13.14 5.05 -7.37
CA ALA A 539 12.13 6.01 -6.91
C ALA A 539 11.24 5.51 -5.75
N THR A 540 11.43 4.26 -5.32
CA THR A 540 10.95 3.69 -4.05
C THR A 540 12.04 2.83 -3.44
N CYS A 541 12.34 3.05 -2.16
CA CYS A 541 13.38 2.33 -1.43
C CYS A 541 12.88 1.02 -0.81
N HIS A 542 12.47 0.06 -1.67
CA HIS A 542 11.90 -1.22 -1.21
C HIS A 542 12.81 -2.43 -1.42
N HIS A 543 13.98 -2.30 -2.06
CA HIS A 543 14.82 -3.46 -2.40
C HIS A 543 16.14 -3.42 -1.63
N SER A 544 16.30 -4.33 -0.67
CA SER A 544 17.62 -4.67 -0.11
C SER A 544 18.54 -5.19 -1.21
N LEU A 545 19.83 -4.86 -1.10
CA LEU A 545 20.88 -5.38 -1.97
C LEU A 545 21.12 -6.88 -1.76
N TYR A 546 20.81 -7.40 -0.57
CA TYR A 546 21.07 -8.76 -0.14
C TYR A 546 19.76 -9.53 0.08
N GLU A 547 19.79 -10.85 -0.08
CA GLU A 547 18.58 -11.65 0.10
C GLU A 547 18.32 -11.94 1.57
N GLN A 548 17.05 -12.13 1.90
CA GLN A 548 16.60 -12.22 3.28
C GLN A 548 16.87 -13.58 3.94
N SER A 549 17.19 -14.61 3.17
CA SER A 549 17.50 -15.94 3.70
C SER A 549 18.24 -16.83 2.69
N CYS A 550 18.77 -17.96 3.19
CA CYS A 550 19.32 -19.00 2.33
C CYS A 550 18.25 -19.69 1.45
N GLU A 551 16.98 -19.71 1.88
CA GLU A 551 15.86 -20.19 1.06
C GLU A 551 15.62 -19.25 -0.14
N ALA A 552 15.70 -17.93 0.06
CA ALA A 552 15.62 -16.95 -1.03
C ALA A 552 16.72 -17.18 -2.08
N HIS A 553 17.96 -17.39 -1.63
CA HIS A 553 19.08 -17.72 -2.51
C HIS A 553 18.88 -19.05 -3.26
N ARG A 554 18.31 -20.08 -2.63
CA ARG A 554 17.94 -21.34 -3.28
C ARG A 554 16.94 -21.13 -4.41
N HIS A 555 15.89 -20.35 -4.19
CA HIS A 555 14.87 -20.08 -5.22
C HIS A 555 15.42 -19.29 -6.41
N LYS A 556 16.50 -18.53 -6.22
CA LYS A 556 17.27 -17.91 -7.30
C LYS A 556 18.22 -18.87 -8.05
N GLY A 557 18.30 -20.14 -7.63
CA GLY A 557 19.24 -21.12 -8.19
C GLY A 557 20.69 -20.91 -7.76
N SER A 558 20.95 -20.18 -6.66
CA SER A 558 22.30 -20.00 -6.14
C SER A 558 22.85 -21.30 -5.53
N PRO A 559 24.16 -21.60 -5.66
CA PRO A 559 24.79 -22.79 -5.08
C PRO A 559 25.13 -22.62 -3.60
N SER A 560 25.46 -23.70 -2.87
CA SER A 560 25.94 -23.60 -1.48
C SER A 560 27.18 -22.70 -1.37
N GLY A 561 27.23 -21.83 -0.38
CA GLY A 561 28.31 -20.86 -0.22
C GLY A 561 28.10 -19.87 0.92
N LEU A 562 29.05 -18.94 1.08
CA LEU A 562 28.93 -17.84 2.04
C LEU A 562 28.17 -16.68 1.37
N TYR A 563 27.10 -16.22 2.01
CA TYR A 563 26.26 -15.12 1.53
C TYR A 563 26.09 -14.07 2.62
N HIS A 564 25.88 -12.82 2.22
CA HIS A 564 25.36 -11.80 3.10
C HIS A 564 23.84 -11.91 3.10
N LEU A 565 23.25 -12.08 4.29
CA LEU A 565 21.82 -12.18 4.49
C LEU A 565 21.30 -10.90 5.15
N ASP A 566 20.13 -10.47 4.73
CA ASP A 566 19.43 -9.30 5.25
C ASP A 566 18.01 -9.69 5.74
N PRO A 567 17.88 -10.20 6.96
CA PRO A 567 16.69 -10.96 7.39
C PRO A 567 15.40 -10.11 7.47
N ASP A 568 15.51 -8.80 7.61
CA ASP A 568 14.43 -7.81 7.65
C ASP A 568 14.31 -6.99 6.35
N GLY A 569 15.27 -7.10 5.43
CA GLY A 569 15.18 -6.55 4.08
C GLY A 569 15.42 -5.04 4.06
N SER A 570 14.37 -4.24 3.90
CA SER A 570 14.50 -2.77 3.97
C SER A 570 14.24 -2.23 5.39
N GLY A 571 14.34 -3.10 6.40
CA GLY A 571 14.25 -2.75 7.81
C GLY A 571 15.57 -2.17 8.35
N PRO A 572 15.67 -1.92 9.67
CA PRO A 572 16.80 -1.24 10.31
C PRO A 572 18.02 -2.12 10.63
N LEU A 573 18.03 -3.42 10.29
CA LEU A 573 19.16 -4.30 10.58
C LEU A 573 20.16 -4.31 9.42
N GLU A 574 21.46 -4.29 9.74
CA GLU A 574 22.49 -4.44 8.72
C GLU A 574 22.55 -5.89 8.16
N PRO A 575 22.95 -6.09 6.90
CA PRO A 575 23.21 -7.42 6.35
C PRO A 575 24.45 -8.06 7.00
N PHE A 576 24.42 -9.38 7.21
CA PHE A 576 25.49 -10.10 7.90
C PHE A 576 25.87 -11.41 7.18
N PRO A 577 27.11 -11.90 7.32
CA PRO A 577 27.55 -13.11 6.63
C PRO A 577 27.01 -14.39 7.28
N ALA A 578 26.46 -15.30 6.48
CA ALA A 578 26.05 -16.63 6.88
C ALA A 578 26.41 -17.67 5.80
N PHE A 579 26.67 -18.91 6.21
CA PHE A 579 26.90 -19.98 5.24
C PHE A 579 25.57 -20.64 4.88
N CYS A 580 25.20 -20.57 3.60
CA CYS A 580 24.02 -21.25 3.06
C CYS A 580 24.42 -22.59 2.49
N ASN A 581 23.96 -23.67 3.11
CA ASN A 581 24.04 -25.01 2.53
C ASN A 581 22.76 -25.29 1.75
N ILE A 582 22.81 -25.07 0.43
CA ILE A 582 21.69 -25.16 -0.49
C ILE A 582 21.63 -26.60 -1.04
N THR A 583 20.81 -27.43 -0.38
CA THR A 583 20.43 -28.79 -0.82
C THR A 583 18.92 -28.86 -1.09
N ASP A 584 18.31 -30.05 -1.16
CA ASP A 584 16.84 -30.19 -1.27
C ASP A 584 16.08 -29.47 -0.14
N VAL A 585 16.72 -29.27 1.01
CA VAL A 585 16.26 -28.30 2.01
C VAL A 585 17.43 -27.39 2.42
N PRO A 586 17.32 -26.07 2.26
CA PRO A 586 18.43 -25.16 2.51
C PRO A 586 18.60 -24.90 4.01
N TRP A 587 19.86 -24.88 4.44
CA TRP A 587 20.26 -24.59 5.81
C TRP A 587 21.07 -23.30 5.89
N THR A 588 20.65 -22.40 6.79
CA THR A 588 21.42 -21.25 7.24
C THR A 588 22.29 -21.70 8.42
N ILE A 589 23.60 -21.69 8.23
CA ILE A 589 24.58 -22.12 9.22
C ILE A 589 25.26 -20.89 9.82
N LEU A 590 25.05 -20.68 11.12
CA LEU A 590 25.57 -19.55 11.89
C LEU A 590 26.67 -20.02 12.84
N GLN A 591 27.88 -19.55 12.58
CA GLN A 591 29.07 -19.92 13.35
C GLN A 591 29.23 -19.03 14.59
N HIS A 592 29.86 -19.61 15.61
CA HIS A 592 30.29 -18.91 16.83
C HIS A 592 31.77 -19.18 17.12
N ASN A 593 32.34 -18.42 18.04
CA ASN A 593 33.76 -18.44 18.39
C ASN A 593 34.26 -19.66 19.20
N GLY A 594 33.48 -20.73 19.37
CA GLY A 594 33.71 -21.73 20.43
C GLY A 594 33.39 -23.19 20.07
N SER A 595 33.87 -23.69 18.92
CA SER A 595 33.62 -25.07 18.44
C SER A 595 34.59 -26.14 18.99
N THR A 596 35.54 -25.74 19.84
CA THR A 596 36.55 -26.65 20.40
C THR A 596 36.03 -27.42 21.61
N PHE A 597 36.35 -28.71 21.66
CA PHE A 597 36.01 -29.57 22.80
C PHE A 597 36.78 -29.13 24.04
N THR A 598 36.07 -28.67 25.07
CA THR A 598 36.66 -28.01 26.25
C THR A 598 36.49 -28.88 27.49
N ARG A 599 37.57 -29.14 28.22
CA ARG A 599 37.57 -29.96 29.43
C ARG A 599 37.68 -29.07 30.68
N VAL A 600 36.86 -29.36 31.68
CA VAL A 600 36.65 -28.55 32.89
C VAL A 600 36.98 -29.38 34.13
N LYS A 601 37.76 -28.81 35.06
CA LYS A 601 38.08 -29.38 36.37
C LYS A 601 38.18 -28.28 37.42
N GLY A 602 37.93 -28.62 38.68
CA GLY A 602 38.19 -27.73 39.82
C GLY A 602 37.19 -26.59 39.98
N THR A 603 35.96 -26.76 39.50
CA THR A 603 34.88 -25.76 39.64
C THR A 603 33.84 -26.20 40.65
N ASP A 604 33.32 -25.24 41.40
CA ASP A 604 32.26 -25.40 42.40
C ASP A 604 31.15 -24.36 42.19
N ARG A 605 30.16 -24.30 43.10
CA ARG A 605 29.06 -23.33 43.02
C ARG A 605 29.48 -21.88 43.23
N GLU A 606 30.53 -21.62 44.00
CA GLU A 606 31.03 -20.26 44.27
C GLU A 606 31.91 -19.77 43.13
N ASN A 607 32.64 -20.69 42.47
CA ASN A 607 33.51 -20.44 41.32
C ASN A 607 33.11 -21.34 40.13
N PRO A 608 31.98 -21.05 39.46
CA PRO A 608 31.49 -21.84 38.35
C PRO A 608 32.29 -21.57 37.06
N HIS A 609 32.51 -22.61 36.25
CA HIS A 609 33.05 -22.42 34.89
C HIS A 609 31.95 -21.84 34.00
N ARG A 610 32.23 -20.74 33.30
CA ARG A 610 31.29 -20.04 32.42
C ARG A 610 31.91 -19.91 31.03
N ALA A 611 31.25 -20.50 30.04
CA ALA A 611 31.66 -20.43 28.64
C ALA A 611 30.65 -19.60 27.85
N THR A 612 31.06 -18.44 27.34
CA THR A 612 30.20 -17.54 26.57
C THR A 612 30.52 -17.64 25.08
N PHE A 613 29.49 -17.74 24.25
CA PHE A 613 29.62 -17.89 22.80
C PHE A 613 29.19 -16.61 22.08
N GLN A 614 30.05 -16.12 21.19
CA GLN A 614 29.78 -14.97 20.33
C GLN A 614 29.58 -15.44 18.90
N TYR A 615 28.44 -15.07 18.32
CA TYR A 615 28.09 -15.36 16.93
C TYR A 615 28.53 -14.22 16.02
N ALA A 616 28.69 -14.51 14.72
CA ALA A 616 29.02 -13.49 13.72
C ALA A 616 27.90 -12.46 13.48
N ALA A 617 26.67 -12.76 13.89
CA ALA A 617 25.49 -11.90 13.78
C ALA A 617 25.14 -11.26 15.14
N THR A 618 24.56 -10.06 15.13
CA THR A 618 24.05 -9.36 16.32
C THR A 618 22.84 -10.10 16.92
N ALA A 619 22.49 -9.79 18.17
CA ALA A 619 21.34 -10.41 18.84
C ALA A 619 20.03 -10.19 18.06
N GLU A 620 19.85 -9.01 17.46
CA GLU A 620 18.67 -8.65 16.67
C GLU A 620 18.66 -9.39 15.31
N GLN A 621 19.80 -9.53 14.65
CA GLN A 621 19.95 -10.30 13.41
C GLN A 621 19.70 -11.80 13.64
N LEU A 622 20.23 -12.36 14.74
CA LEU A 622 19.97 -13.74 15.16
C LEU A 622 18.47 -13.96 15.42
N LEU A 623 17.83 -13.04 16.15
CA LEU A 623 16.41 -13.10 16.45
C LEU A 623 15.57 -13.06 15.17
N ALA A 624 15.85 -12.14 14.25
CA ALA A 624 15.16 -12.04 12.97
C ALA A 624 15.30 -13.32 12.14
N THR A 625 16.54 -13.83 12.03
CA THR A 625 16.84 -15.06 11.27
C THR A 625 16.16 -16.29 11.87
N ILE A 626 16.24 -16.46 13.20
CA ILE A 626 15.57 -17.56 13.91
C ILE A 626 14.07 -17.44 13.70
N THR A 627 13.47 -16.30 14.03
CA THR A 627 12.00 -16.09 13.92
C THR A 627 11.48 -16.43 12.53
N ARG A 628 12.22 -16.05 11.49
CA ARG A 628 11.92 -16.34 10.09
C ARG A 628 12.07 -17.81 9.71
N ALA A 629 13.02 -18.55 10.28
CA ALA A 629 13.23 -19.96 9.97
C ALA A 629 12.03 -20.86 10.39
N GLY A 630 11.78 -21.93 9.63
CA GLY A 630 10.76 -22.93 9.98
C GLY A 630 11.14 -23.68 11.25
N HIS A 631 12.39 -24.15 11.28
CA HIS A 631 13.01 -24.96 12.32
C HIS A 631 14.43 -24.47 12.60
N CYS A 632 14.89 -24.52 13.85
CA CYS A 632 16.28 -24.27 14.19
C CYS A 632 16.76 -25.32 15.19
N GLN A 633 18.02 -25.74 15.05
CA GLN A 633 18.62 -26.72 15.92
C GLN A 633 20.10 -26.44 16.18
N GLN A 634 20.59 -26.91 17.31
CA GLN A 634 21.98 -26.78 17.71
C GLN A 634 22.43 -28.01 18.50
N GLU A 635 23.56 -28.59 18.12
CA GLU A 635 24.13 -29.75 18.81
C GLU A 635 24.93 -29.31 20.03
N LEU A 636 24.67 -29.96 21.17
CA LEU A 636 25.40 -29.76 22.41
C LEU A 636 25.91 -31.12 22.92
N GLU A 637 27.23 -31.32 22.81
CA GLU A 637 27.91 -32.47 23.37
C GLU A 637 28.29 -32.16 24.82
N PHE A 638 27.85 -33.00 25.76
CA PHE A 638 28.25 -32.91 27.16
C PHE A 638 28.69 -34.28 27.68
N HIS A 639 29.93 -34.34 28.14
CA HIS A 639 30.59 -35.51 28.68
C HIS A 639 30.94 -35.27 30.15
N CYS A 640 30.83 -36.31 30.96
CA CYS A 640 31.01 -36.23 32.40
C CYS A 640 31.71 -37.46 32.93
N ARG A 641 32.47 -37.25 34.01
CA ARG A 641 33.05 -38.28 34.86
C ARG A 641 32.95 -37.77 36.29
N ARG A 642 32.13 -38.43 37.12
CA ARG A 642 31.79 -38.00 38.49
C ARG A 642 31.35 -36.54 38.59
N SER A 643 30.66 -36.05 37.56
CA SER A 643 30.20 -34.67 37.44
C SER A 643 28.73 -34.70 37.06
N ARG A 644 27.87 -34.22 37.96
CA ARG A 644 26.41 -34.35 37.85
C ARG A 644 25.80 -33.10 37.24
N LEU A 645 24.64 -33.27 36.59
CA LEU A 645 23.85 -32.17 36.05
C LEU A 645 22.85 -31.67 37.09
N GLN A 646 22.33 -32.55 37.94
CA GLN A 646 21.38 -32.24 39.01
C GLN A 646 21.72 -33.02 40.30
N ASP A 647 21.48 -32.44 41.48
CA ASP A 647 21.60 -33.17 42.74
C ASP A 647 20.35 -34.03 43.00
N ALA A 648 20.56 -35.33 43.22
CA ALA A 648 19.50 -36.33 43.41
C ALA A 648 18.70 -36.16 44.71
N ARG A 649 19.15 -35.34 45.68
CA ARG A 649 18.48 -35.17 46.98
C ARG A 649 17.44 -34.07 46.99
N ASP A 650 17.72 -32.96 46.32
CA ASP A 650 16.89 -31.75 46.34
C ASP A 650 16.48 -31.26 44.94
N GLY A 651 16.96 -31.92 43.88
CA GLY A 651 16.66 -31.54 42.50
C GLY A 651 17.38 -30.26 42.07
N THR A 652 18.37 -29.78 42.81
CA THR A 652 19.05 -28.54 42.44
C THR A 652 19.96 -28.74 41.22
N SER A 653 19.86 -27.84 40.24
CA SER A 653 20.71 -27.89 39.05
C SER A 653 22.16 -27.50 39.38
N LEU A 654 23.09 -28.29 38.87
CA LEU A 654 24.54 -28.14 39.05
C LEU A 654 25.22 -27.70 37.76
N SER A 655 24.67 -28.03 36.60
CA SER A 655 25.12 -27.51 35.31
C SER A 655 23.91 -27.16 34.45
N TRP A 656 24.00 -26.06 33.70
CA TRP A 656 22.92 -25.56 32.85
C TRP A 656 23.48 -24.76 31.68
N TRP A 657 22.62 -24.42 30.74
CA TRP A 657 22.95 -23.51 29.64
C TRP A 657 21.99 -22.33 29.62
N VAL A 658 22.38 -21.26 28.94
CA VAL A 658 21.62 -20.00 28.87
C VAL A 658 21.30 -19.69 27.42
N GLY A 659 20.03 -19.41 27.16
CA GLY A 659 19.50 -19.08 25.84
C GLY A 659 19.63 -17.60 25.46
N ARG A 660 19.00 -17.22 24.34
CA ARG A 660 19.05 -15.85 23.78
C ARG A 660 18.44 -14.75 24.66
N SER A 661 17.47 -15.06 25.50
CA SER A 661 16.78 -14.08 26.36
C SER A 661 17.38 -14.06 27.77
N ASN A 662 18.60 -14.59 27.91
CA ASN A 662 19.31 -14.75 29.17
C ASN A 662 18.58 -15.65 30.18
N GLU A 663 17.71 -16.54 29.69
CA GLU A 663 17.01 -17.51 30.50
C GLU A 663 17.82 -18.80 30.70
N THR A 664 17.73 -19.39 31.89
CA THR A 664 18.46 -20.60 32.29
C THR A 664 17.68 -21.86 31.94
N HIS A 665 18.33 -22.79 31.24
CA HIS A 665 17.77 -24.06 30.79
C HIS A 665 18.53 -25.24 31.38
N THR A 666 17.80 -26.17 31.99
CA THR A 666 18.36 -27.31 32.74
C THR A 666 18.12 -28.66 32.06
N TYR A 667 17.42 -28.67 30.94
CA TYR A 667 17.27 -29.86 30.09
C TYR A 667 18.48 -30.00 29.16
N TRP A 668 18.84 -31.25 28.86
CA TRP A 668 20.02 -31.58 28.05
C TRP A 668 19.66 -32.58 26.94
N GLY A 669 20.47 -32.58 25.89
CA GLY A 669 20.40 -33.57 24.82
C GLY A 669 19.11 -33.61 23.98
N GLY A 670 18.28 -32.56 23.98
CA GLY A 670 17.03 -32.54 23.20
C GLY A 670 15.80 -33.10 23.91
N SER A 671 15.86 -33.22 25.24
CA SER A 671 14.65 -33.39 26.08
C SER A 671 13.71 -32.17 25.97
N LEU A 672 12.43 -32.38 26.24
CA LEU A 672 11.44 -31.31 26.41
C LEU A 672 11.81 -30.42 27.62
N PRO A 673 11.59 -29.09 27.56
CA PRO A 673 11.91 -28.15 28.65
C PRO A 673 11.27 -28.50 29.99
N GLU A 674 10.00 -28.91 29.97
CA GLU A 674 9.22 -29.22 31.18
C GLU A 674 9.62 -30.55 31.83
N ALA A 675 10.26 -31.45 31.08
CA ALA A 675 10.62 -32.77 31.59
C ALA A 675 11.82 -32.71 32.55
N GLN A 676 12.70 -31.70 32.41
CA GLN A 676 13.97 -31.60 33.16
C GLN A 676 14.81 -32.90 33.11
N LYS A 677 14.75 -33.62 31.98
CA LYS A 677 15.52 -34.86 31.75
C LYS A 677 16.58 -34.64 30.66
N CYS A 678 17.41 -35.66 30.45
CA CYS A 678 18.22 -35.80 29.25
C CYS A 678 17.52 -36.69 28.21
N THR A 679 18.06 -36.77 26.98
CA THR A 679 17.52 -37.60 25.89
C THR A 679 17.27 -39.04 26.33
N CYS A 680 18.25 -39.64 27.03
CA CYS A 680 18.14 -41.02 27.50
C CYS A 680 17.03 -41.18 28.54
N GLY A 681 16.77 -40.15 29.35
CA GLY A 681 15.76 -40.17 30.40
C GLY A 681 14.35 -40.02 29.85
N PHE A 682 14.21 -39.31 28.73
CA PHE A 682 12.97 -39.27 27.95
C PHE A 682 12.73 -40.59 27.21
N ALA A 683 13.77 -41.16 26.58
CA ALA A 683 13.69 -42.42 25.83
C ALA A 683 13.63 -43.68 26.73
N GLY A 684 13.91 -43.57 28.03
CA GLY A 684 14.02 -44.71 28.94
C GLY A 684 15.25 -45.59 28.71
N THR A 685 16.28 -45.05 28.04
CA THR A 685 17.48 -45.77 27.61
C THR A 685 18.75 -45.33 28.36
N CYS A 686 18.62 -44.62 29.50
CA CYS A 686 19.80 -44.28 30.31
C CYS A 686 20.50 -45.53 30.84
N ILE A 687 21.82 -45.43 31.02
CA ILE A 687 22.67 -46.53 31.49
C ILE A 687 22.21 -47.06 32.86
N ASP A 688 21.74 -46.16 33.72
CA ASP A 688 21.09 -46.50 34.99
C ASP A 688 19.67 -45.91 34.98
N SER A 689 18.67 -46.80 34.99
CA SER A 689 17.26 -46.44 34.91
C SER A 689 16.73 -45.69 36.14
N ARG A 690 17.54 -45.55 37.19
CA ARG A 690 17.20 -44.75 38.39
C ARG A 690 17.43 -43.25 38.20
N TYR A 691 18.18 -42.85 37.17
CA TYR A 691 18.52 -41.46 36.90
C TYR A 691 17.89 -41.00 35.59
N HIS A 692 17.66 -39.69 35.46
CA HIS A 692 17.07 -39.07 34.28
C HIS A 692 18.11 -38.59 33.25
N CYS A 693 19.39 -38.67 33.61
CA CYS A 693 20.55 -38.37 32.78
C CYS A 693 21.69 -39.34 33.11
N ASN A 694 22.56 -39.64 32.15
CA ASN A 694 23.69 -40.52 32.38
C ASN A 694 24.72 -39.89 33.34
N CYS A 695 24.90 -38.56 33.27
CA CYS A 695 25.82 -37.82 34.14
C CYS A 695 25.40 -37.77 35.61
N ASP A 696 24.11 -37.92 35.90
CA ASP A 696 23.61 -37.92 37.28
C ASP A 696 23.91 -39.23 38.04
N ALA A 697 24.32 -40.28 37.32
CA ALA A 697 24.71 -41.56 37.91
C ALA A 697 26.08 -41.54 38.62
N ASP A 698 26.79 -40.40 38.61
CA ASP A 698 28.06 -40.14 39.32
C ASP A 698 29.14 -41.22 39.11
N ARG A 699 29.27 -41.70 37.86
CA ARG A 699 30.19 -42.78 37.51
C ARG A 699 31.63 -42.28 37.35
N ASP A 700 32.59 -43.12 37.73
CA ASP A 700 34.03 -42.88 37.54
C ASP A 700 34.52 -43.22 36.11
N GLU A 701 33.60 -43.59 35.22
CA GLU A 701 33.83 -43.77 33.79
C GLU A 701 33.24 -42.58 33.02
N TRP A 702 33.73 -42.34 31.80
CA TRP A 702 33.17 -41.29 30.95
C TRP A 702 31.79 -41.70 30.43
N THR A 703 30.79 -40.89 30.76
CA THR A 703 29.45 -40.96 30.20
C THR A 703 29.11 -39.66 29.50
N ASN A 704 28.02 -39.64 28.71
CA ASN A 704 27.58 -38.45 28.01
C ASN A 704 26.05 -38.32 27.99
N ASP A 705 25.60 -37.09 27.81
CA ASP A 705 24.21 -36.71 27.58
C ASP A 705 24.11 -35.81 26.35
N THR A 706 24.91 -36.13 25.32
CA THR A 706 24.96 -35.44 24.03
C THR A 706 23.61 -35.49 23.33
N GLY A 707 23.20 -34.36 22.74
CA GLY A 707 22.06 -34.34 21.82
C GLY A 707 21.79 -32.98 21.19
N VAL A 708 20.68 -32.91 20.47
CA VAL A 708 20.31 -31.76 19.64
C VAL A 708 19.23 -30.94 20.34
N LEU A 709 19.54 -29.68 20.62
CA LEU A 709 18.57 -28.69 21.10
C LEU A 709 17.77 -28.19 19.90
N SER A 710 16.44 -28.30 19.94
CA SER A 710 15.53 -27.96 18.83
C SER A 710 14.42 -26.98 19.23
N TYR A 711 14.35 -26.58 20.50
CA TYR A 711 13.41 -25.57 20.97
C TYR A 711 13.86 -24.19 20.50
N LYS A 712 13.32 -23.80 19.34
CA LYS A 712 13.61 -22.56 18.64
C LYS A 712 13.57 -21.31 19.53
N GLU A 713 12.62 -21.23 20.46
CA GLU A 713 12.44 -20.04 21.30
C GLU A 713 13.57 -19.84 22.33
N HIS A 714 14.32 -20.90 22.64
CA HIS A 714 15.42 -20.93 23.59
C HIS A 714 16.80 -20.79 22.92
N LEU A 715 16.90 -21.06 21.62
CA LEU A 715 18.13 -20.97 20.84
C LEU A 715 18.45 -19.53 20.41
N PRO A 716 19.73 -19.19 20.14
CA PRO A 716 20.91 -20.03 20.24
C PRO A 716 21.38 -20.19 21.70
N VAL A 717 22.25 -21.18 21.93
CA VAL A 717 23.00 -21.26 23.19
C VAL A 717 24.00 -20.11 23.26
N MET A 718 23.85 -19.24 24.26
CA MET A 718 24.72 -18.07 24.49
C MET A 718 25.77 -18.36 25.57
N GLN A 719 25.46 -19.22 26.53
CA GLN A 719 26.39 -19.58 27.61
C GLN A 719 26.18 -21.02 28.10
N ILE A 720 27.27 -21.68 28.53
CA ILE A 720 27.24 -22.94 29.29
C ILE A 720 27.88 -22.71 30.67
N VAL A 721 27.27 -23.27 31.71
CA VAL A 721 27.73 -23.17 33.10
C VAL A 721 27.92 -24.55 33.70
N VAL A 722 29.10 -24.80 34.29
CA VAL A 722 29.48 -26.08 34.92
C VAL A 722 30.01 -25.86 36.33
N THR A 723 29.39 -26.50 37.33
CA THR A 723 29.72 -26.26 38.75
C THR A 723 30.08 -27.50 39.57
N ASP A 724 29.93 -28.73 39.06
CA ASP A 724 30.22 -29.96 39.81
C ASP A 724 31.51 -30.61 39.32
N THR A 725 32.66 -29.94 39.46
CA THR A 725 33.99 -30.53 39.11
C THR A 725 35.07 -30.37 40.18
N ALA A 726 34.70 -29.96 41.40
CA ALA A 726 35.64 -29.72 42.51
C ALA A 726 36.05 -30.99 43.27
N HIS A 727 35.28 -32.08 43.16
CA HIS A 727 35.54 -33.32 43.89
C HIS A 727 36.61 -34.20 43.21
N ARG A 728 37.27 -35.08 43.98
CA ARG A 728 38.36 -35.93 43.47
C ARG A 728 37.85 -36.77 42.28
N SER A 729 38.62 -36.80 41.17
CA SER A 729 38.27 -37.48 39.91
C SER A 729 37.02 -36.96 39.17
N SER A 730 36.46 -35.82 39.58
CA SER A 730 35.35 -35.16 38.91
C SER A 730 35.83 -34.30 37.74
N GLU A 731 35.30 -34.54 36.56
CA GLU A 731 35.64 -33.84 35.33
C GLU A 731 34.42 -33.74 34.41
N ALA A 732 34.31 -32.63 33.69
CA ALA A 732 33.32 -32.45 32.63
C ALA A 732 34.01 -32.02 31.34
N ALA A 733 33.38 -32.27 30.21
CA ALA A 733 33.80 -31.72 28.94
C ALA A 733 32.61 -31.42 28.03
N TYR A 734 32.68 -30.34 27.26
CA TYR A 734 31.59 -29.94 26.38
C TYR A 734 32.09 -29.46 25.02
N ARG A 735 31.21 -29.54 24.02
CA ARG A 735 31.37 -28.92 22.69
C ARG A 735 30.01 -28.41 22.21
N LEU A 736 29.99 -27.19 21.71
CA LEU A 736 28.81 -26.60 21.07
C LEU A 736 29.02 -26.56 19.55
N GLY A 737 28.03 -27.04 18.80
CA GLY A 737 27.98 -26.95 17.35
C GLY A 737 27.38 -25.62 16.85
N PRO A 738 27.49 -25.32 15.54
CA PRO A 738 26.89 -24.11 14.97
C PRO A 738 25.36 -24.13 15.12
N LEU A 739 24.75 -22.94 15.10
CA LEU A 739 23.30 -22.84 15.01
C LEU A 739 22.88 -23.14 13.56
N LEU A 740 22.00 -24.12 13.39
CA LEU A 740 21.48 -24.58 12.11
C LEU A 740 20.01 -24.21 12.01
N CYS A 741 19.67 -23.27 11.14
CA CYS A 741 18.28 -22.87 10.89
C CYS A 741 17.86 -23.27 9.48
N GLN A 742 16.66 -23.83 9.36
CA GLN A 742 16.14 -24.42 8.13
C GLN A 742 14.89 -23.70 7.67
N GLY A 743 14.85 -23.47 6.36
CA GLY A 743 13.70 -22.91 5.66
C GLY A 743 13.41 -21.46 6.02
N ASP A 744 12.27 -21.00 5.54
CA ASP A 744 11.83 -19.62 5.68
C ASP A 744 10.30 -19.57 5.65
N ARG A 745 9.71 -19.18 6.78
CA ARG A 745 8.25 -19.12 6.97
C ARG A 745 7.58 -18.12 6.02
N LEU A 746 8.32 -17.18 5.44
CA LEU A 746 7.80 -16.21 4.48
C LEU A 746 7.82 -16.74 3.03
N PHE A 747 8.68 -17.74 2.73
CA PHE A 747 8.67 -18.46 1.43
C PHE A 747 7.73 -19.67 1.42
N TRP A 748 7.35 -20.18 2.59
CA TRP A 748 6.37 -21.27 2.74
C TRP A 748 4.93 -20.90 2.31
N ASN A 749 4.74 -19.69 1.77
CA ASN A 749 3.52 -19.21 1.14
C ASN A 749 3.44 -19.61 -0.36
N SER A 750 4.16 -20.64 -0.80
CA SER A 750 4.03 -21.14 -2.17
C SER A 750 2.64 -21.76 -2.35
N ALA A 751 1.71 -21.00 -2.92
CA ALA A 751 0.40 -21.49 -3.30
C ALA A 751 0.48 -22.19 -4.67
N SER A 752 -0.04 -23.40 -4.75
CA SER A 752 -0.18 -24.12 -6.01
C SER A 752 -1.57 -23.89 -6.57
N PHE A 753 -1.64 -23.13 -7.66
CA PHE A 753 -2.87 -22.91 -8.41
C PHE A 753 -3.03 -24.06 -9.40
N HIS A 754 -3.68 -25.13 -8.95
CA HIS A 754 -3.85 -26.35 -9.75
C HIS A 754 -4.84 -26.18 -10.92
N THR A 755 -5.62 -25.09 -10.90
CA THR A 755 -6.54 -24.72 -11.99
C THR A 755 -6.38 -23.24 -12.30
N GLU A 756 -6.57 -22.86 -13.56
CA GLU A 756 -6.74 -21.46 -14.01
C GLU A 756 -8.10 -20.85 -13.55
N ALA A 757 -8.57 -21.25 -12.36
CA ALA A 757 -9.69 -20.64 -11.65
C ALA A 757 -9.37 -20.48 -10.14
N SER A 758 -8.17 -20.89 -9.71
CA SER A 758 -7.76 -20.95 -8.31
C SER A 758 -7.15 -19.62 -7.88
N TYR A 759 -7.45 -19.19 -6.66
CA TYR A 759 -7.08 -17.85 -6.26
C TYR A 759 -6.97 -17.56 -4.77
N LEU A 760 -6.25 -16.49 -4.45
CA LEU A 760 -6.10 -15.88 -3.14
C LEU A 760 -6.69 -14.46 -3.14
N HIS A 761 -7.36 -14.10 -2.05
CA HIS A 761 -7.82 -12.74 -1.79
C HIS A 761 -6.81 -12.02 -0.91
N PHE A 762 -6.48 -10.78 -1.27
CA PHE A 762 -5.75 -9.88 -0.39
C PHE A 762 -6.52 -8.55 -0.25
N PRO A 763 -6.26 -7.78 0.83
CA PRO A 763 -6.70 -6.40 0.91
C PRO A 763 -6.27 -5.60 -0.34
N THR A 764 -7.02 -4.55 -0.67
CA THR A 764 -6.70 -3.67 -1.79
C THR A 764 -5.24 -3.23 -1.75
N PHE A 765 -4.55 -3.40 -2.89
CA PHE A 765 -3.14 -3.06 -3.02
C PHE A 765 -2.93 -1.55 -2.85
N GLN A 766 -2.13 -1.16 -1.86
CA GLN A 766 -1.84 0.24 -1.55
C GLN A 766 -0.61 0.70 -2.34
N GLY A 767 -0.83 1.08 -3.61
CA GLY A 767 0.23 1.45 -4.57
C GLY A 767 0.05 2.82 -5.24
N GLU A 768 -0.53 3.77 -4.51
CA GLU A 768 -1.07 5.04 -5.02
C GLU A 768 -0.04 5.83 -5.86
N ILE A 769 1.09 6.20 -5.28
CA ILE A 769 2.14 7.01 -5.94
C ILE A 769 3.25 6.12 -6.51
N SER A 770 3.35 4.91 -5.98
CA SER A 770 4.35 3.92 -6.36
C SER A 770 3.84 2.51 -6.06
N ALA A 771 4.09 1.58 -6.96
CA ALA A 771 3.77 0.16 -6.79
C ALA A 771 5.07 -0.64 -6.89
N ASP A 772 5.28 -1.56 -5.95
CA ASP A 772 6.33 -2.57 -6.03
C ASP A 772 5.68 -3.94 -5.86
N VAL A 773 5.85 -4.79 -6.85
CA VAL A 773 5.34 -6.16 -6.85
C VAL A 773 6.49 -7.08 -7.22
N SER A 774 6.83 -7.99 -6.30
CA SER A 774 7.81 -9.04 -6.56
C SER A 774 7.27 -10.40 -6.12
N PHE A 775 7.41 -11.40 -6.98
CA PHE A 775 7.02 -12.77 -6.69
C PHE A 775 7.81 -13.76 -7.54
N PHE A 776 7.88 -15.00 -7.08
CA PHE A 776 8.36 -16.12 -7.86
C PHE A 776 7.17 -16.87 -8.46
N PHE A 777 7.27 -17.30 -9.72
CA PHE A 777 6.30 -18.20 -10.32
C PHE A 777 6.98 -19.41 -10.94
N LYS A 778 6.23 -20.50 -11.00
CA LYS A 778 6.60 -21.74 -11.68
C LYS A 778 5.37 -22.29 -12.36
N THR A 779 5.41 -22.44 -13.69
CA THR A 779 4.24 -22.84 -14.46
C THR A 779 4.61 -23.71 -15.65
N MET A 780 3.63 -24.46 -16.14
CA MET A 780 3.65 -25.12 -17.45
C MET A 780 2.61 -24.51 -18.41
N ALA A 781 1.77 -23.59 -17.91
CA ALA A 781 0.76 -22.90 -18.71
C ALA A 781 1.42 -21.91 -19.68
N SER A 782 0.88 -21.78 -20.88
CA SER A 782 1.40 -20.88 -21.92
C SER A 782 1.05 -19.42 -21.69
N SER A 783 0.09 -19.13 -20.82
CA SER A 783 -0.37 -17.79 -20.45
C SER A 783 -1.10 -17.81 -19.11
N GLY A 784 -1.22 -16.67 -18.43
CA GLY A 784 -2.00 -16.54 -17.20
C GLY A 784 -1.79 -15.20 -16.50
N VAL A 785 -2.76 -14.75 -15.71
CA VAL A 785 -2.67 -13.52 -14.92
C VAL A 785 -2.11 -13.86 -13.53
N PHE A 786 -1.05 -13.18 -13.12
CA PHE A 786 -0.41 -13.38 -11.82
C PHE A 786 -1.05 -12.51 -10.74
N LEU A 787 -1.39 -11.27 -11.08
CA LEU A 787 -1.93 -10.28 -10.16
C LEU A 787 -2.83 -9.32 -10.93
N GLU A 788 -4.01 -9.02 -10.37
CA GLU A 788 -4.88 -7.98 -10.88
C GLU A 788 -5.55 -7.23 -9.73
N ASN A 789 -5.48 -5.90 -9.76
CA ASN A 789 -6.27 -5.03 -8.89
C ASN A 789 -6.94 -3.96 -9.76
N LEU A 790 -8.24 -3.78 -9.57
CA LEU A 790 -9.05 -2.85 -10.36
C LEU A 790 -9.48 -1.62 -9.54
N GLY A 791 -9.58 -0.49 -10.23
CA GLY A 791 -10.17 0.77 -9.83
C GLY A 791 -11.49 1.03 -10.57
N ILE A 792 -12.00 2.27 -10.52
CA ILE A 792 -13.15 2.69 -11.34
C ILE A 792 -12.75 2.86 -12.82
N THR A 793 -11.64 3.56 -13.05
CA THR A 793 -10.98 3.75 -14.35
C THR A 793 -9.59 3.13 -14.39
N ASP A 794 -9.05 2.84 -13.21
CA ASP A 794 -7.66 2.49 -13.02
C ASP A 794 -7.51 0.97 -12.93
N PHE A 795 -6.33 0.45 -13.25
CA PHE A 795 -6.01 -0.93 -12.93
C PHE A 795 -4.50 -1.13 -12.84
N ILE A 796 -4.10 -2.23 -12.23
CA ILE A 796 -2.75 -2.76 -12.28
C ILE A 796 -2.84 -4.27 -12.51
N SER A 797 -2.08 -4.77 -13.47
CA SER A 797 -2.07 -6.17 -13.86
C SER A 797 -0.68 -6.66 -14.25
N LEU A 798 -0.34 -7.86 -13.80
CA LEU A 798 0.86 -8.61 -14.19
C LEU A 798 0.43 -9.93 -14.79
N GLU A 799 0.87 -10.21 -16.01
CA GLU A 799 0.47 -11.41 -16.74
C GLU A 799 1.63 -12.06 -17.50
N LEU A 800 1.57 -13.38 -17.62
CA LEU A 800 2.27 -14.15 -18.64
C LEU A 800 1.40 -14.13 -19.90
N ARG A 801 1.75 -13.31 -20.88
CA ARG A 801 0.99 -13.15 -22.13
C ARG A 801 1.27 -14.30 -23.10
N SER A 802 2.50 -14.79 -23.11
CA SER A 802 2.92 -15.96 -23.89
C SER A 802 4.03 -16.73 -23.14
N PRO A 803 4.42 -17.93 -23.57
CA PRO A 803 5.49 -18.69 -22.93
C PRO A 803 6.81 -17.92 -22.77
N VAL A 804 7.05 -16.88 -23.55
CA VAL A 804 8.29 -16.09 -23.55
C VAL A 804 8.07 -14.63 -23.17
N GLU A 805 6.87 -14.24 -22.75
CA GLU A 805 6.50 -12.82 -22.61
C GLU A 805 5.75 -12.56 -21.31
N VAL A 806 6.34 -11.74 -20.44
CA VAL A 806 5.70 -11.23 -19.22
C VAL A 806 5.41 -9.74 -19.43
N THR A 807 4.19 -9.34 -19.08
CA THR A 807 3.71 -7.96 -19.25
C THR A 807 3.24 -7.39 -17.91
N PHE A 808 3.68 -6.17 -17.65
CA PHE A 808 3.19 -5.32 -16.57
C PHE A 808 2.35 -4.21 -17.19
N SER A 809 1.07 -4.15 -16.83
CA SER A 809 0.11 -3.19 -17.38
C SER A 809 -0.58 -2.42 -16.26
N PHE A 810 -0.83 -1.13 -16.48
CA PHE A 810 -1.58 -0.32 -15.54
C PHE A 810 -2.27 0.85 -16.24
N ASP A 811 -3.39 1.30 -15.69
CA ASP A 811 -4.06 2.55 -16.07
C ASP A 811 -4.29 3.39 -14.82
N VAL A 812 -4.01 4.68 -14.94
CA VAL A 812 -4.12 5.69 -13.89
C VAL A 812 -5.07 6.82 -14.31
N GLY A 813 -5.88 6.60 -15.36
CA GLY A 813 -6.81 7.56 -15.92
C GLY A 813 -6.38 8.22 -17.23
N ASN A 814 -5.21 7.84 -17.80
CA ASN A 814 -4.73 8.35 -19.10
C ASN A 814 -4.74 7.29 -20.21
N GLY A 815 -5.31 6.12 -19.95
CA GLY A 815 -5.22 4.96 -20.82
C GLY A 815 -4.12 3.99 -20.38
N PRO A 816 -4.17 2.73 -20.86
CA PRO A 816 -3.30 1.66 -20.40
C PRO A 816 -1.85 1.86 -20.82
N CYS A 817 -0.95 1.80 -19.85
CA CYS A 817 0.49 1.78 -20.02
C CYS A 817 1.00 0.35 -19.82
N GLU A 818 1.80 -0.16 -20.77
CA GLU A 818 2.37 -1.51 -20.72
C GLU A 818 3.90 -1.48 -20.77
N VAL A 819 4.54 -2.31 -19.94
CA VAL A 819 5.96 -2.64 -19.94
C VAL A 819 6.08 -4.16 -20.11
N THR A 820 6.80 -4.60 -21.15
CA THR A 820 6.92 -6.02 -21.48
C THR A 820 8.38 -6.45 -21.49
N VAL A 821 8.66 -7.65 -20.98
CA VAL A 821 9.97 -8.30 -21.08
C VAL A 821 9.81 -9.60 -21.86
N GLN A 822 10.59 -9.74 -22.95
CA GLN A 822 10.68 -10.99 -23.70
C GLN A 822 11.89 -11.80 -23.26
N ALA A 823 11.65 -13.07 -22.92
CA ALA A 823 12.65 -14.04 -22.57
C ALA A 823 13.16 -14.80 -23.80
N PRO A 824 14.48 -15.11 -23.88
CA PRO A 824 15.06 -15.86 -24.98
C PRO A 824 14.66 -17.35 -24.97
N THR A 825 14.16 -17.85 -23.84
CA THR A 825 13.68 -19.22 -23.64
C THR A 825 12.30 -19.20 -22.99
N PRO A 826 11.45 -20.22 -23.24
CA PRO A 826 10.14 -20.30 -22.58
C PRO A 826 10.26 -20.32 -21.05
N LEU A 827 9.46 -19.49 -20.38
CA LEU A 827 9.32 -19.34 -18.93
C LEU A 827 8.26 -20.29 -18.33
N ASN A 828 7.57 -21.06 -19.17
CA ASN A 828 6.66 -22.12 -18.75
C ASN A 828 7.36 -23.49 -18.69
N ASP A 829 8.63 -23.50 -18.28
CA ASP A 829 9.52 -24.66 -18.31
C ASP A 829 9.48 -25.49 -17.01
N ASN A 830 8.49 -25.24 -16.15
CA ASN A 830 8.35 -25.86 -14.83
C ASN A 830 9.55 -25.59 -13.88
N ARG A 831 10.29 -24.50 -14.08
CA ARG A 831 11.28 -23.97 -13.13
C ARG A 831 10.77 -22.67 -12.50
N TRP A 832 11.44 -22.25 -11.44
CA TRP A 832 11.12 -21.01 -10.75
C TRP A 832 11.72 -19.82 -11.51
N HIS A 833 10.89 -18.82 -11.72
CA HIS A 833 11.24 -17.53 -12.32
C HIS A 833 10.86 -16.40 -11.37
N LEU A 834 11.68 -15.36 -11.30
CA LEU A 834 11.45 -14.17 -10.49
C LEU A 834 10.87 -13.05 -11.35
N VAL A 835 9.74 -12.48 -10.94
CA VAL A 835 9.17 -11.27 -11.55
C VAL A 835 9.31 -10.12 -10.56
N ARG A 836 9.81 -8.99 -11.04
CA ARG A 836 9.90 -7.73 -10.30
C ARG A 836 9.30 -6.62 -11.16
N ALA A 837 8.22 -6.03 -10.69
CA ALA A 837 7.53 -4.94 -11.36
C ALA A 837 7.47 -3.73 -10.42
N GLU A 838 7.89 -2.59 -10.93
CA GLU A 838 7.94 -1.33 -10.20
C GLU A 838 7.22 -0.25 -11.01
N ARG A 839 6.41 0.58 -10.35
CA ARG A 839 5.81 1.79 -10.92
C ARG A 839 6.11 2.94 -9.98
N ASN A 840 6.47 4.09 -10.51
CA ASN A 840 6.58 5.35 -9.76
C ASN A 840 6.17 6.54 -10.64
N VAL A 841 6.27 7.75 -10.10
CA VAL A 841 5.91 9.01 -10.79
C VAL A 841 6.79 9.38 -12.00
N LYS A 842 7.95 8.72 -12.17
CA LYS A 842 8.88 8.96 -13.28
C LYS A 842 8.84 7.87 -14.34
N GLU A 843 8.67 6.62 -13.93
CA GLU A 843 8.72 5.46 -14.82
C GLU A 843 8.01 4.23 -14.23
N ALA A 844 7.65 3.31 -15.12
CA ALA A 844 7.33 1.93 -14.79
C ALA A 844 8.43 1.01 -15.33
N SER A 845 8.75 -0.04 -14.59
CA SER A 845 9.76 -1.01 -14.97
C SER A 845 9.33 -2.44 -14.65
N LEU A 846 9.80 -3.37 -15.47
CA LEU A 846 9.58 -4.79 -15.31
C LEU A 846 10.91 -5.53 -15.53
N GLN A 847 11.21 -6.46 -14.65
CA GLN A 847 12.36 -7.36 -14.75
C GLN A 847 11.90 -8.79 -14.50
N VAL A 848 12.38 -9.71 -15.35
CA VAL A 848 12.14 -11.15 -15.22
C VAL A 848 13.50 -11.83 -15.12
N ASP A 849 13.73 -12.57 -14.03
CA ASP A 849 15.02 -13.15 -13.67
C ASP A 849 16.16 -12.11 -13.73
N TRP A 850 17.22 -12.42 -14.46
CA TRP A 850 18.36 -11.55 -14.72
C TRP A 850 18.32 -10.91 -16.12
N LEU A 851 17.16 -10.95 -16.79
CA LEU A 851 17.00 -10.33 -18.09
C LEU A 851 17.07 -8.80 -17.96
N PRO A 852 17.46 -8.10 -19.05
CA PRO A 852 17.45 -6.65 -19.09
C PRO A 852 16.09 -6.09 -18.66
N ARG A 853 16.10 -5.11 -17.76
CA ARG A 853 14.90 -4.44 -17.26
C ARG A 853 14.23 -3.69 -18.39
N GLY A 854 12.95 -3.97 -18.64
CA GLY A 854 12.09 -3.12 -19.46
C GLY A 854 11.69 -1.88 -18.68
N THR A 855 11.78 -0.70 -19.28
CA THR A 855 11.38 0.56 -18.64
C THR A 855 10.49 1.38 -19.56
N ARG A 856 9.59 2.16 -18.98
CA ARG A 856 8.72 3.10 -19.68
C ARG A 856 8.52 4.35 -18.84
N ALA A 857 8.86 5.50 -19.39
CA ALA A 857 8.68 6.77 -18.71
C ALA A 857 7.18 7.05 -18.44
N ALA A 858 6.89 7.66 -17.30
CA ALA A 858 5.56 8.13 -16.95
C ALA A 858 5.17 9.32 -17.87
N PRO A 859 3.90 9.44 -18.29
CA PRO A 859 3.44 10.57 -19.11
C PRO A 859 3.64 11.92 -18.41
N GLU A 860 4.17 12.93 -19.12
CA GLU A 860 4.50 14.25 -18.56
C GLU A 860 3.27 15.05 -18.05
N ASP A 861 2.07 14.73 -18.53
CA ASP A 861 0.80 15.43 -18.24
C ASP A 861 -0.21 14.57 -17.44
N GLY A 862 0.22 13.43 -16.89
CA GLY A 862 -0.68 12.38 -16.43
C GLY A 862 -1.00 12.35 -14.92
N HIS A 863 -2.23 11.94 -14.59
CA HIS A 863 -2.61 11.40 -13.28
C HIS A 863 -1.50 10.51 -12.66
N MET A 864 -1.07 10.85 -11.44
CA MET A 864 0.03 10.17 -10.74
C MET A 864 -0.44 9.10 -9.76
N LEU A 865 -1.73 9.06 -9.45
CA LEU A 865 -2.30 8.21 -8.41
C LEU A 865 -2.97 7.00 -9.05
N LEU A 866 -2.61 5.79 -8.60
CA LEU A 866 -3.27 4.54 -8.95
C LEU A 866 -4.34 4.25 -7.91
N GLN A 867 -5.61 4.48 -8.25
CA GLN A 867 -6.71 4.38 -7.31
C GLN A 867 -7.45 3.05 -7.45
N LEU A 868 -7.00 2.11 -6.64
CA LEU A 868 -7.55 0.78 -6.57
C LEU A 868 -8.62 0.75 -5.48
N ASN A 869 -9.80 0.24 -5.80
CA ASN A 869 -10.94 0.17 -4.88
C ASN A 869 -11.54 -1.23 -4.81
N SER A 870 -11.03 -2.14 -5.63
CA SER A 870 -11.27 -3.56 -5.53
C SER A 870 -10.30 -4.20 -4.54
N GLN A 871 -10.69 -5.30 -3.89
CA GLN A 871 -9.73 -6.19 -3.24
C GLN A 871 -8.72 -6.68 -4.28
N LEU A 872 -7.50 -7.02 -3.87
CA LEU A 872 -6.51 -7.62 -4.76
C LEU A 872 -6.98 -9.04 -5.05
N PHE A 873 -7.39 -9.29 -6.29
CA PHE A 873 -7.98 -10.56 -6.68
C PHE A 873 -6.95 -11.41 -7.39
N VAL A 874 -6.94 -12.67 -7.00
CA VAL A 874 -6.76 -13.77 -7.95
C VAL A 874 -8.24 -14.30 -8.17
N GLU A 875 -8.61 -15.03 -9.24
CA GLU A 875 -9.92 -15.50 -9.84
C GLU A 875 -11.28 -15.74 -9.04
N ILE A 876 -12.40 -16.32 -9.60
CA ILE A 876 -13.78 -16.45 -8.95
C ILE A 876 -14.60 -17.71 -9.39
N SER A 877 -15.30 -18.42 -8.47
CA SER A 877 -16.17 -19.62 -8.72
C SER A 877 -17.37 -19.80 -7.75
N ALA A 878 -18.48 -20.43 -8.19
CA ALA A 878 -19.73 -20.59 -7.43
C ALA A 878 -20.47 -21.93 -7.67
N TYR A 879 -20.98 -22.55 -6.60
CA TYR A 879 -21.87 -23.72 -6.63
C TYR A 879 -23.34 -23.32 -6.70
N PHE A 880 -24.08 -24.02 -7.56
CA PHE A 880 -25.52 -23.89 -7.76
C PHE A 880 -26.21 -25.19 -7.30
N GLY A 881 -26.98 -25.10 -6.22
CA GLY A 881 -27.86 -26.18 -5.81
C GLY A 881 -29.14 -26.27 -6.67
N PRO A 882 -29.94 -27.34 -6.51
CA PRO A 882 -31.16 -27.54 -7.27
C PRO A 882 -32.13 -26.36 -7.13
N GLY A 883 -32.63 -25.85 -8.27
CA GLY A 883 -33.58 -24.74 -8.31
C GLY A 883 -32.97 -23.34 -8.14
N SER A 884 -31.65 -23.24 -8.04
CA SER A 884 -30.94 -21.96 -7.96
C SER A 884 -31.03 -21.15 -9.24
N SER A 885 -31.13 -19.84 -9.11
CA SER A 885 -31.22 -18.87 -10.19
C SER A 885 -30.50 -17.58 -9.80
N VAL A 886 -29.61 -17.11 -10.66
CA VAL A 886 -28.97 -15.79 -10.56
C VAL A 886 -29.40 -14.99 -11.79
N THR A 887 -30.09 -13.89 -11.57
CA THR A 887 -30.50 -12.95 -12.63
C THR A 887 -29.72 -11.66 -12.47
N TYR A 888 -29.00 -11.27 -13.53
CA TYR A 888 -28.31 -10.00 -13.66
C TYR A 888 -29.11 -9.11 -14.61
N ASN A 889 -29.62 -8.00 -14.11
CA ASN A 889 -30.37 -7.04 -14.94
C ASN A 889 -29.43 -5.98 -15.47
N PHE A 890 -29.45 -5.76 -16.78
CA PHE A 890 -28.64 -4.71 -17.41
C PHE A 890 -29.21 -3.30 -17.15
N HIS A 891 -30.48 -3.22 -16.70
CA HIS A 891 -31.19 -1.99 -16.35
C HIS A 891 -31.65 -1.98 -14.87
N GLU A 892 -31.75 -0.78 -14.28
CA GLU A 892 -32.14 -0.56 -12.87
C GLU A 892 -33.68 -0.51 -12.75
N TYR A 893 -34.28 -1.34 -11.89
CA TYR A 893 -35.74 -1.44 -11.74
C TYR A 893 -36.34 -0.20 -11.06
N TYR A 894 -37.29 0.46 -11.74
CA TYR A 894 -38.37 1.21 -11.09
C TYR A 894 -39.62 0.31 -11.02
N PRO A 895 -40.31 0.19 -9.88
CA PRO A 895 -41.58 -0.53 -9.83
C PRO A 895 -42.67 0.34 -10.46
N LEU A 896 -42.84 0.22 -11.78
CA LEU A 896 -44.01 0.70 -12.48
C LEU A 896 -45.04 -0.44 -12.60
N SER A 897 -46.30 -0.09 -12.36
CA SER A 897 -47.46 -0.97 -12.32
C SER A 897 -47.57 -1.92 -13.51
N THR A 898 -48.19 -3.07 -13.24
CA THR A 898 -48.43 -4.27 -14.08
C THR A 898 -49.24 -4.10 -15.37
N ASN A 899 -49.03 -3.02 -16.14
CA ASN A 899 -49.54 -2.88 -17.51
C ASN A 899 -48.76 -1.81 -18.27
N SER A 900 -47.73 -2.21 -19.01
CA SER A 900 -47.10 -1.32 -20.00
C SER A 900 -46.67 -2.08 -21.24
N SER A 901 -47.15 -1.60 -22.38
CA SER A 901 -46.92 -2.06 -23.76
C SER A 901 -45.44 -1.95 -24.19
N PRO A 902 -45.03 -2.64 -25.29
CA PRO A 902 -43.66 -2.60 -25.83
C PRO A 902 -43.14 -1.21 -26.25
N HIS A 903 -43.95 -0.15 -26.19
CA HIS A 903 -43.53 1.23 -26.49
C HIS A 903 -42.79 1.94 -25.34
N ALA A 904 -42.60 1.31 -24.17
CA ALA A 904 -41.82 1.91 -23.07
C ALA A 904 -40.29 1.82 -23.26
N ALA A 905 -39.79 1.04 -24.22
CA ALA A 905 -38.36 0.88 -24.49
C ALA A 905 -37.70 2.11 -25.16
N SER A 906 -38.47 3.03 -25.75
CA SER A 906 -37.89 4.13 -26.56
C SER A 906 -37.27 5.29 -25.75
N PHE A 907 -37.31 5.26 -24.42
CA PHE A 907 -36.82 6.36 -23.55
C PHE A 907 -35.58 6.01 -22.71
N GLN A 908 -35.04 4.79 -22.84
CA GLN A 908 -33.83 4.35 -22.17
C GLN A 908 -32.91 3.71 -23.22
N GLY A 909 -31.66 4.18 -23.30
CA GLY A 909 -30.73 3.80 -24.36
C GLY A 909 -30.64 2.28 -24.57
N ASP A 910 -31.07 1.84 -25.75
CA ASP A 910 -31.05 0.44 -26.17
C ASP A 910 -29.59 -0.05 -26.33
N VAL A 911 -29.23 -1.15 -25.68
CA VAL A 911 -27.96 -1.85 -25.92
C VAL A 911 -28.17 -2.81 -27.09
N THR A 912 -27.76 -2.41 -28.29
CA THR A 912 -27.70 -3.28 -29.47
C THR A 912 -26.30 -3.89 -29.58
N LEU A 913 -26.21 -5.23 -29.54
CA LEU A 913 -24.96 -5.97 -29.68
C LEU A 913 -24.82 -6.49 -31.11
N THR A 914 -23.79 -6.05 -31.82
CA THR A 914 -23.32 -6.67 -33.08
C THR A 914 -22.16 -7.63 -32.85
N ARG A 915 -21.55 -7.58 -31.66
CA ARG A 915 -20.45 -8.43 -31.23
C ARG A 915 -20.63 -8.77 -29.76
N GLU A 916 -20.32 -10.01 -29.39
CA GLU A 916 -20.20 -10.36 -27.98
C GLU A 916 -19.17 -11.46 -27.71
N LEU A 917 -18.56 -11.41 -26.53
CA LEU A 917 -17.65 -12.38 -25.94
C LEU A 917 -18.26 -12.92 -24.64
N ILE A 918 -18.39 -14.24 -24.60
CA ILE A 918 -18.93 -14.98 -23.46
C ILE A 918 -17.89 -16.02 -23.06
N THR A 919 -17.43 -15.96 -21.82
CA THR A 919 -16.57 -16.99 -21.25
C THR A 919 -17.20 -17.53 -20.00
N PHE A 920 -17.14 -18.83 -19.81
CA PHE A 920 -17.50 -19.46 -18.55
C PHE A 920 -16.89 -20.85 -18.49
N SER A 921 -16.72 -21.36 -17.27
CA SER A 921 -16.44 -22.76 -17.04
C SER A 921 -17.55 -23.38 -16.21
N PHE A 922 -17.83 -24.65 -16.44
CA PHE A 922 -18.88 -25.36 -15.72
C PHE A 922 -18.47 -26.80 -15.42
N ARG A 923 -18.99 -27.33 -14.31
CA ARG A 923 -18.90 -28.73 -13.93
C ARG A 923 -20.29 -29.21 -13.52
N THR A 924 -20.83 -30.20 -14.21
CA THR A 924 -22.15 -30.76 -13.90
C THR A 924 -22.27 -32.21 -14.35
N ALA A 925 -23.13 -32.97 -13.70
CA ALA A 925 -23.59 -34.28 -14.14
C ALA A 925 -25.07 -34.25 -14.60
N GLN A 926 -25.69 -33.06 -14.60
CA GLN A 926 -27.11 -32.89 -14.90
C GLN A 926 -27.36 -32.68 -16.41
N THR A 927 -28.33 -33.42 -16.96
CA THR A 927 -28.91 -33.17 -18.28
C THR A 927 -30.45 -33.30 -18.25
N PRO A 928 -31.20 -32.53 -19.06
CA PRO A 928 -30.77 -31.28 -19.69
C PRO A 928 -30.51 -30.20 -18.62
N SER A 929 -29.66 -29.23 -18.94
CA SER A 929 -29.21 -28.20 -18.01
C SER A 929 -28.98 -26.87 -18.72
N LEU A 930 -29.41 -25.75 -18.12
CA LEU A 930 -29.24 -24.40 -18.67
C LEU A 930 -28.00 -23.74 -18.10
N LEU A 931 -26.98 -23.51 -18.94
CA LEU A 931 -25.72 -22.91 -18.50
C LEU A 931 -25.78 -21.39 -18.47
N LEU A 932 -26.39 -20.79 -19.49
CA LEU A 932 -26.53 -19.33 -19.63
C LEU A 932 -27.74 -19.01 -20.51
N TYR A 933 -28.54 -18.03 -20.10
CA TYR A 933 -29.68 -17.49 -20.86
C TYR A 933 -29.63 -15.97 -20.83
N VAL A 934 -29.82 -15.33 -21.98
CA VAL A 934 -29.89 -13.86 -22.10
C VAL A 934 -31.16 -13.53 -22.86
N ASP A 935 -32.02 -12.71 -22.27
CA ASP A 935 -33.28 -12.24 -22.89
C ASP A 935 -33.20 -10.77 -23.29
N SER A 936 -34.03 -10.38 -24.25
CA SER A 936 -34.24 -8.98 -24.63
C SER A 936 -35.69 -8.52 -24.44
N PHE A 937 -35.90 -7.21 -24.54
CA PHE A 937 -37.25 -6.64 -24.57
C PHE A 937 -38.04 -6.95 -25.85
N TYR A 938 -37.35 -7.37 -26.92
CA TYR A 938 -37.95 -7.71 -28.23
C TYR A 938 -38.18 -9.21 -28.43
N GLU A 939 -38.17 -10.00 -27.34
CA GLU A 939 -38.32 -11.46 -27.37
C GLU A 939 -37.21 -12.19 -28.16
N GLU A 940 -36.09 -11.51 -28.39
CA GLU A 940 -34.84 -12.08 -28.88
C GLU A 940 -34.12 -12.75 -27.70
N TYR A 941 -33.41 -13.86 -27.95
CA TYR A 941 -32.66 -14.53 -26.89
C TYR A 941 -31.41 -15.27 -27.38
N LEU A 942 -30.47 -15.41 -26.46
CA LEU A 942 -29.33 -16.31 -26.55
C LEU A 942 -29.41 -17.34 -25.43
N SER A 943 -29.29 -18.63 -25.77
CA SER A 943 -29.25 -19.69 -24.76
C SER A 943 -28.15 -20.71 -25.03
N VAL A 944 -27.48 -21.11 -23.96
CA VAL A 944 -26.45 -22.16 -23.95
C VAL A 944 -26.90 -23.26 -23.02
N ILE A 945 -27.14 -24.45 -23.57
CA ILE A 945 -27.69 -25.59 -22.83
C ILE A 945 -26.87 -26.86 -23.04
N LEU A 946 -26.97 -27.77 -22.08
CA LEU A 946 -26.69 -29.19 -22.28
C LEU A 946 -28.00 -29.89 -22.63
N ALA A 947 -28.06 -30.49 -23.82
CA ALA A 947 -29.21 -31.27 -24.26
C ALA A 947 -29.32 -32.60 -23.49
N ARG A 948 -30.41 -33.36 -23.71
CA ARG A 948 -30.66 -34.64 -23.01
C ARG A 948 -29.56 -35.69 -23.19
N ASN A 949 -28.86 -35.65 -24.31
CA ASN A 949 -27.72 -36.52 -24.63
C ASN A 949 -26.38 -35.98 -24.10
N GLY A 950 -26.39 -34.84 -23.39
CA GLY A 950 -25.21 -34.17 -22.86
C GLY A 950 -24.41 -33.35 -23.88
N SER A 951 -24.90 -33.18 -25.11
CA SER A 951 -24.25 -32.31 -26.10
C SER A 951 -24.46 -30.84 -25.76
N LEU A 952 -23.39 -30.05 -25.82
CA LEU A 952 -23.45 -28.59 -25.73
C LEU A 952 -24.12 -28.02 -26.98
N GLN A 953 -25.20 -27.25 -26.78
CA GLN A 953 -25.94 -26.58 -27.83
C GLN A 953 -26.05 -25.09 -27.54
N ILE A 954 -25.75 -24.28 -28.55
CA ILE A 954 -25.83 -22.81 -28.50
C ILE A 954 -26.93 -22.39 -29.46
N ARG A 955 -27.82 -21.51 -29.01
CA ARG A 955 -28.99 -21.04 -29.76
C ARG A 955 -29.06 -19.53 -29.77
N TYR A 956 -29.26 -18.96 -30.95
CA TYR A 956 -29.51 -17.54 -31.15
C TYR A 956 -30.88 -17.37 -31.81
N LYS A 957 -31.74 -16.54 -31.21
CA LYS A 957 -32.97 -16.06 -31.83
C LYS A 957 -32.89 -14.54 -31.90
N LEU A 958 -32.49 -14.02 -33.05
CA LEU A 958 -32.29 -12.57 -33.28
C LEU A 958 -33.41 -11.92 -34.11
N ASP A 959 -34.34 -12.71 -34.64
CA ASP A 959 -35.53 -12.24 -35.36
C ASP A 959 -36.77 -12.96 -34.79
N LEU A 960 -37.79 -12.17 -34.43
CA LEU A 960 -39.05 -12.64 -33.88
C LEU A 960 -39.79 -13.62 -34.82
N HIS A 961 -39.64 -13.45 -36.13
CA HIS A 961 -40.38 -14.20 -37.16
C HIS A 961 -39.65 -15.46 -37.64
N GLN A 962 -38.43 -15.71 -37.14
CA GLN A 962 -37.62 -16.86 -37.51
C GLN A 962 -37.44 -17.82 -36.33
N ASP A 963 -37.26 -19.10 -36.65
CA ASP A 963 -36.84 -20.10 -35.68
C ASP A 963 -35.39 -19.82 -35.22
N PRO A 964 -35.01 -20.20 -33.99
CA PRO A 964 -33.65 -19.98 -33.49
C PRO A 964 -32.61 -20.74 -34.33
N ASP A 965 -31.47 -20.11 -34.59
CA ASP A 965 -30.27 -20.76 -35.10
C ASP A 965 -29.72 -21.71 -34.03
N VAL A 966 -29.81 -23.02 -34.25
CA VAL A 966 -29.33 -24.04 -33.31
C VAL A 966 -28.02 -24.65 -33.79
N PHE A 967 -26.96 -24.47 -33.00
CA PHE A 967 -25.65 -25.05 -33.29
C PHE A 967 -25.32 -26.21 -32.37
N ASN A 968 -25.04 -27.36 -32.98
CA ASN A 968 -24.50 -28.53 -32.29
C ASN A 968 -23.08 -28.79 -32.78
N PHE A 969 -22.13 -28.77 -31.86
CA PHE A 969 -20.71 -28.94 -32.16
C PHE A 969 -20.24 -30.38 -31.96
N ASN A 970 -21.13 -31.37 -31.81
CA ASN A 970 -20.79 -32.80 -31.70
C ASN A 970 -19.68 -33.09 -30.66
N PHE A 971 -19.62 -32.32 -29.57
CA PHE A 971 -18.76 -32.64 -28.44
C PHE A 971 -19.31 -33.91 -27.75
N LYS A 972 -18.41 -34.72 -27.14
CA LYS A 972 -18.83 -35.84 -26.28
C LYS A 972 -19.71 -35.31 -25.14
N ASN A 973 -20.48 -36.18 -24.47
CA ASN A 973 -21.31 -35.79 -23.33
C ASN A 973 -20.50 -34.94 -22.33
N MET A 974 -20.88 -33.67 -22.18
CA MET A 974 -20.21 -32.66 -21.34
C MET A 974 -20.82 -32.58 -19.93
N ALA A 975 -21.81 -33.42 -19.62
CA ALA A 975 -22.33 -33.61 -18.28
C ALA A 975 -21.67 -34.85 -17.64
N ASP A 976 -20.35 -34.91 -17.70
CA ASP A 976 -19.51 -36.02 -17.23
C ASP A 976 -18.99 -35.81 -15.80
N GLY A 977 -19.39 -34.70 -15.16
CA GLY A 977 -18.90 -34.32 -13.84
C GLY A 977 -17.47 -33.78 -13.83
N GLN A 978 -16.86 -33.49 -14.99
CA GLN A 978 -15.57 -32.81 -15.13
C GLN A 978 -15.76 -31.31 -15.36
N LEU A 979 -14.71 -30.54 -15.12
CA LEU A 979 -14.70 -29.10 -15.41
C LEU A 979 -14.49 -28.89 -16.91
N HIS A 980 -15.34 -28.07 -17.52
CA HIS A 980 -15.24 -27.69 -18.92
C HIS A 980 -15.26 -26.17 -19.05
N ARG A 981 -14.35 -25.62 -19.86
CA ARG A 981 -14.29 -24.20 -20.20
C ARG A 981 -14.86 -23.97 -21.59
N VAL A 982 -15.71 -22.96 -21.72
CA VAL A 982 -16.37 -22.57 -22.96
C VAL A 982 -16.10 -21.09 -23.20
N LYS A 983 -15.64 -20.77 -24.42
CA LYS A 983 -15.50 -19.41 -24.94
C LYS A 983 -16.32 -19.30 -26.21
N ILE A 984 -17.26 -18.36 -26.24
CA ILE A 984 -18.11 -18.05 -27.38
C ILE A 984 -17.84 -16.60 -27.74
N SER A 985 -17.52 -16.33 -29.00
CA SER A 985 -17.37 -14.97 -29.51
C SER A 985 -18.18 -14.84 -30.79
N ARG A 986 -19.09 -13.87 -30.86
CA ARG A 986 -19.82 -13.53 -32.08
C ARG A 986 -19.29 -12.23 -32.66
N GLU A 987 -19.09 -12.23 -33.97
CA GLU A 987 -18.81 -11.05 -34.77
C GLU A 987 -19.84 -10.98 -35.88
N GLU A 988 -20.79 -10.06 -35.77
CA GLU A 988 -21.93 -9.89 -36.68
C GLU A 988 -22.72 -11.20 -36.83
N GLY A 989 -22.75 -11.77 -38.04
CA GLY A 989 -23.43 -13.03 -38.33
C GLY A 989 -22.58 -14.28 -38.09
N VAL A 990 -21.37 -14.19 -37.52
CA VAL A 990 -20.47 -15.34 -37.36
C VAL A 990 -20.20 -15.61 -35.88
N VAL A 991 -20.48 -16.83 -35.43
CA VAL A 991 -20.24 -17.29 -34.05
C VAL A 991 -19.05 -18.24 -34.04
N PHE A 992 -18.08 -17.95 -33.19
CA PHE A 992 -16.95 -18.81 -32.91
C PHE A 992 -17.06 -19.43 -31.52
N VAL A 993 -16.78 -20.73 -31.43
CA VAL A 993 -16.89 -21.50 -30.19
C VAL A 993 -15.61 -22.30 -29.96
N GLU A 994 -15.08 -22.17 -28.75
CA GLU A 994 -13.89 -22.87 -28.26
C GLU A 994 -14.23 -23.56 -26.94
N VAL A 995 -13.86 -24.83 -26.81
CA VAL A 995 -14.11 -25.64 -25.62
C VAL A 995 -12.81 -26.30 -25.17
N ASN A 996 -12.42 -26.11 -23.90
CA ASN A 996 -11.21 -26.67 -23.29
C ASN A 996 -9.92 -26.42 -24.10
N GLN A 997 -9.75 -25.20 -24.63
CA GLN A 997 -8.58 -24.78 -25.44
C GLN A 997 -8.36 -25.67 -26.70
N LYS A 998 -9.42 -26.27 -27.24
CA LYS A 998 -9.39 -27.03 -28.51
C LYS A 998 -9.70 -26.12 -29.71
N SER A 999 -9.44 -26.62 -30.92
CA SER A 999 -9.63 -25.90 -32.20
C SER A 999 -10.94 -25.10 -32.25
N ARG A 1000 -10.82 -23.78 -32.50
CA ARG A 1000 -11.93 -22.84 -32.68
C ARG A 1000 -12.84 -23.33 -33.82
N ARG A 1001 -14.13 -23.50 -33.54
CA ARG A 1001 -15.15 -23.85 -34.54
C ARG A 1001 -15.98 -22.62 -34.88
N GLN A 1002 -16.33 -22.45 -36.15
CA GLN A 1002 -17.13 -21.31 -36.62
C GLN A 1002 -18.45 -21.77 -37.23
N VAL A 1003 -19.49 -20.97 -37.05
CA VAL A 1003 -20.82 -21.16 -37.65
C VAL A 1003 -21.40 -19.79 -38.01
N SER A 1004 -22.26 -19.74 -39.02
CA SER A 1004 -22.93 -18.51 -39.45
C SER A 1004 -24.41 -18.52 -39.03
N LEU A 1005 -24.89 -17.37 -38.55
CA LEU A 1005 -26.27 -17.12 -38.16
C LEU A 1005 -27.12 -16.81 -39.40
N SER A 1006 -28.35 -17.33 -39.40
CA SER A 1006 -29.36 -17.02 -40.42
C SER A 1006 -30.44 -16.06 -39.90
N SER A 1007 -30.61 -15.98 -38.57
CA SER A 1007 -31.64 -15.16 -37.89
C SER A 1007 -31.33 -13.67 -37.80
N GLY A 1008 -30.08 -13.22 -38.03
CA GLY A 1008 -29.73 -11.80 -37.99
C GLY A 1008 -28.30 -11.52 -37.55
N THR A 1009 -27.93 -10.23 -37.49
CA THR A 1009 -26.59 -9.74 -37.09
C THR A 1009 -26.60 -8.88 -35.83
N GLU A 1010 -27.77 -8.50 -35.33
CA GLU A 1010 -27.96 -7.59 -34.20
C GLU A 1010 -28.77 -8.28 -33.10
N PHE A 1011 -28.36 -8.10 -31.85
CA PHE A 1011 -29.10 -8.52 -30.66
C PHE A 1011 -29.51 -7.27 -29.88
N ASN A 1012 -30.78 -6.90 -29.97
CA ASN A 1012 -31.30 -5.60 -29.60
C ASN A 1012 -31.88 -5.60 -28.19
N ALA A 1013 -31.70 -4.48 -27.47
CA ALA A 1013 -32.33 -4.20 -26.17
C ALA A 1013 -32.22 -5.35 -25.16
N VAL A 1014 -30.98 -5.83 -24.94
CA VAL A 1014 -30.69 -6.91 -23.97
C VAL A 1014 -31.15 -6.52 -22.57
N LYS A 1015 -32.03 -7.33 -21.99
CA LYS A 1015 -32.76 -7.04 -20.76
C LYS A 1015 -32.08 -7.65 -19.54
N SER A 1016 -31.86 -8.95 -19.53
CA SER A 1016 -31.25 -9.65 -18.40
C SER A 1016 -30.45 -10.88 -18.82
N LEU A 1017 -29.55 -11.30 -17.93
CA LEU A 1017 -28.80 -12.56 -18.03
C LEU A 1017 -29.16 -13.45 -16.83
N VAL A 1018 -29.56 -14.68 -17.11
CA VAL A 1018 -29.96 -15.69 -16.13
C VAL A 1018 -28.98 -16.86 -16.15
N LEU A 1019 -28.47 -17.21 -14.97
CA LEU A 1019 -27.71 -18.44 -14.70
C LEU A 1019 -28.56 -19.35 -13.81
N GLY A 1020 -28.63 -20.64 -14.14
CA GLY A 1020 -29.46 -21.58 -13.40
C GLY A 1020 -30.89 -21.65 -13.92
N LYS A 1021 -31.89 -21.60 -13.04
CA LYS A 1021 -33.30 -21.77 -13.39
C LYS A 1021 -33.92 -20.49 -13.96
N ILE A 1022 -34.70 -20.59 -15.03
CA ILE A 1022 -35.54 -19.48 -15.52
C ILE A 1022 -36.81 -19.44 -14.67
N LEU A 1023 -37.04 -18.32 -13.97
CA LEU A 1023 -38.15 -18.18 -13.02
C LEU A 1023 -39.48 -17.84 -13.71
N GLU A 1024 -39.42 -17.09 -14.81
CA GLU A 1024 -40.57 -16.69 -15.63
C GLU A 1024 -40.24 -16.96 -17.11
N PRO A 1025 -40.51 -18.16 -17.65
CA PRO A 1025 -40.29 -18.43 -19.06
C PRO A 1025 -41.30 -17.65 -19.90
N GLY A 1026 -40.83 -16.68 -20.68
CA GLY A 1026 -41.66 -16.02 -21.69
C GLY A 1026 -42.16 -17.04 -22.72
N GLY A 1027 -43.37 -16.82 -23.27
CA GLY A 1027 -43.99 -17.74 -24.24
C GLY A 1027 -43.25 -17.87 -25.59
N HIS A 1028 -42.17 -17.12 -25.79
CA HIS A 1028 -41.39 -17.02 -27.04
C HIS A 1028 -40.14 -17.92 -27.09
N VAL A 1029 -39.85 -18.68 -26.02
CA VAL A 1029 -38.67 -19.56 -25.91
C VAL A 1029 -38.95 -20.94 -26.53
N ASP A 1030 -37.99 -21.52 -27.25
CA ASP A 1030 -38.14 -22.86 -27.82
C ASP A 1030 -38.30 -23.99 -26.78
N ALA A 1031 -38.85 -25.12 -27.20
CA ALA A 1031 -39.22 -26.24 -26.33
C ALA A 1031 -38.04 -26.91 -25.59
N GLU A 1032 -36.81 -26.83 -26.11
CA GLU A 1032 -35.63 -27.40 -25.46
C GLU A 1032 -35.02 -26.43 -24.44
N THR A 1033 -34.92 -25.14 -24.77
CA THR A 1033 -34.48 -24.10 -23.84
C THR A 1033 -35.47 -23.92 -22.69
N ALA A 1034 -36.78 -23.97 -22.96
CA ALA A 1034 -37.80 -23.96 -21.91
C ALA A 1034 -37.65 -25.16 -20.95
N ARG A 1035 -37.32 -26.34 -21.48
CA ARG A 1035 -37.12 -27.55 -20.68
C ARG A 1035 -35.84 -27.51 -19.86
N ALA A 1036 -34.72 -27.05 -20.44
CA ALA A 1036 -33.46 -26.85 -19.74
C ALA A 1036 -33.59 -25.75 -18.68
N GLY A 1037 -34.24 -24.64 -19.01
CA GLY A 1037 -34.49 -23.53 -18.10
C GLY A 1037 -35.42 -23.88 -16.94
N ALA A 1038 -36.42 -24.75 -17.15
CA ALA A 1038 -37.28 -25.26 -16.08
C ALA A 1038 -36.52 -26.19 -15.10
N ARG A 1039 -35.60 -27.01 -15.63
CA ARG A 1039 -34.70 -27.86 -14.83
C ARG A 1039 -33.61 -27.04 -14.13
N GLY A 1040 -33.15 -25.95 -14.73
CA GLY A 1040 -32.06 -25.12 -14.25
C GLY A 1040 -30.69 -25.81 -14.31
N PHE A 1041 -29.71 -25.20 -13.67
CA PHE A 1041 -28.35 -25.74 -13.52
C PHE A 1041 -28.13 -26.20 -12.08
N SER A 1042 -27.54 -27.39 -11.93
CA SER A 1042 -26.94 -27.82 -10.68
C SER A 1042 -25.52 -28.32 -10.93
N GLY A 1043 -24.58 -27.82 -10.13
CA GLY A 1043 -23.15 -28.01 -10.35
C GLY A 1043 -22.38 -26.74 -10.04
N CYS A 1044 -21.16 -26.61 -10.58
CA CYS A 1044 -20.34 -25.42 -10.39
C CYS A 1044 -20.24 -24.59 -11.68
N LEU A 1045 -20.38 -23.27 -11.56
CA LEU A 1045 -20.08 -22.29 -12.60
C LEU A 1045 -18.93 -21.40 -12.12
N SER A 1046 -17.95 -21.15 -12.99
CA SER A 1046 -16.82 -20.26 -12.70
C SER A 1046 -16.46 -19.40 -13.90
N ALA A 1047 -15.76 -18.29 -13.65
CA ALA A 1047 -15.31 -17.36 -14.69
C ALA A 1047 -16.42 -16.91 -15.68
N VAL A 1048 -17.68 -16.79 -15.20
CA VAL A 1048 -18.81 -16.38 -16.05
C VAL A 1048 -18.72 -14.89 -16.33
N GLN A 1049 -18.43 -14.58 -17.58
CA GLN A 1049 -18.31 -13.26 -18.14
C GLN A 1049 -19.20 -13.17 -19.39
N PHE A 1050 -19.97 -12.09 -19.49
CA PHE A 1050 -20.70 -11.69 -20.69
C PHE A 1050 -20.35 -10.23 -20.95
N GLU A 1051 -19.60 -9.94 -22.02
CA GLU A 1051 -18.99 -8.63 -22.23
C GLU A 1051 -18.14 -8.16 -21.04
N ARG A 1052 -18.51 -7.03 -20.44
CA ARG A 1052 -17.92 -6.48 -19.20
C ARG A 1052 -18.68 -6.91 -17.94
N ALA A 1053 -19.81 -7.58 -18.07
CA ALA A 1053 -20.61 -8.04 -16.94
C ALA A 1053 -20.08 -9.37 -16.39
N ALA A 1054 -19.91 -9.42 -15.06
CA ALA A 1054 -19.52 -10.61 -14.30
C ALA A 1054 -20.64 -11.01 -13.32
N PRO A 1055 -21.69 -11.72 -13.78
CA PRO A 1055 -22.90 -12.00 -12.98
C PRO A 1055 -22.62 -12.74 -11.67
N LEU A 1056 -21.68 -13.70 -11.67
CA LEU A 1056 -21.30 -14.44 -10.46
C LEU A 1056 -20.60 -13.56 -9.43
N LYS A 1057 -19.70 -12.68 -9.87
CA LYS A 1057 -19.01 -11.69 -9.02
C LYS A 1057 -20.02 -10.76 -8.33
N ALA A 1058 -21.03 -10.33 -9.07
CA ALA A 1058 -22.07 -9.45 -8.53
C ALA A 1058 -23.04 -10.18 -7.57
N ALA A 1059 -23.30 -11.46 -7.78
CA ALA A 1059 -24.17 -12.29 -6.93
C ALA A 1059 -23.55 -12.66 -5.57
N LEU A 1060 -22.23 -12.85 -5.51
CA LEU A 1060 -21.50 -13.26 -4.30
C LEU A 1060 -20.96 -12.09 -3.44
N ARG A 1061 -21.20 -10.84 -3.84
CA ARG A 1061 -20.73 -9.63 -3.13
C ARG A 1061 -21.48 -9.40 -1.80
N PRO A 1062 -20.81 -9.02 -0.69
CA PRO A 1062 -21.47 -8.52 0.52
C PRO A 1062 -22.19 -7.19 0.21
N GLY A 1063 -23.49 -7.10 0.52
CA GLY A 1063 -24.31 -5.90 0.20
C GLY A 1063 -24.73 -5.84 -1.28
N ARG A 1064 -25.35 -6.92 -1.77
CA ARG A 1064 -25.74 -7.16 -3.18
C ARG A 1064 -26.26 -5.89 -3.90
N PRO A 1065 -25.79 -5.59 -5.13
CA PRO A 1065 -26.33 -4.49 -5.93
C PRO A 1065 -27.83 -4.71 -6.22
N ALA A 1066 -28.60 -3.62 -6.32
CA ALA A 1066 -30.03 -3.68 -6.68
C ALA A 1066 -30.32 -4.36 -8.03
N ARG A 1067 -29.29 -4.49 -8.89
CA ARG A 1067 -29.38 -5.07 -10.24
C ARG A 1067 -29.30 -6.61 -10.27
N VAL A 1068 -28.94 -7.27 -9.17
CA VAL A 1068 -28.77 -8.74 -9.13
C VAL A 1068 -29.78 -9.41 -8.20
N LEU A 1069 -30.54 -10.36 -8.75
CA LEU A 1069 -31.48 -11.19 -8.02
C LEU A 1069 -30.95 -12.61 -7.91
N VAL A 1070 -30.81 -13.12 -6.69
CA VAL A 1070 -30.41 -14.50 -6.41
C VAL A 1070 -31.58 -15.22 -5.74
N ARG A 1071 -32.05 -16.33 -6.30
CA ARG A 1071 -33.04 -17.23 -5.69
C ARG A 1071 -32.46 -18.64 -5.59
N GLY A 1072 -32.66 -19.30 -4.45
CA GLY A 1072 -32.14 -20.64 -4.17
C GLY A 1072 -30.69 -20.65 -3.65
N PRO A 1073 -30.16 -21.85 -3.33
CA PRO A 1073 -28.83 -22.03 -2.75
C PRO A 1073 -27.71 -21.78 -3.77
N VAL A 1074 -27.12 -20.58 -3.72
CA VAL A 1074 -25.90 -20.21 -4.47
C VAL A 1074 -24.83 -19.82 -3.46
N ALA A 1075 -23.69 -20.51 -3.50
CA ALA A 1075 -22.57 -20.28 -2.58
C ALA A 1075 -21.25 -20.27 -3.35
N ALA A 1076 -20.24 -19.58 -2.83
CA ALA A 1076 -18.88 -19.68 -3.36
C ALA A 1076 -18.41 -21.14 -3.26
N SER A 1077 -17.70 -21.63 -4.28
CA SER A 1077 -17.22 -23.02 -4.32
C SER A 1077 -15.97 -23.11 -5.19
N ASP A 1078 -15.03 -23.93 -4.76
CA ASP A 1078 -13.81 -24.32 -5.47
C ASP A 1078 -14.04 -25.18 -6.73
N CYS A 1079 -15.31 -25.43 -7.12
CA CYS A 1079 -15.72 -26.35 -8.19
C CYS A 1079 -15.17 -27.78 -8.04
N GLY A 1080 -14.83 -28.18 -6.81
CA GLY A 1080 -14.33 -29.50 -6.44
C GLY A 1080 -12.93 -29.76 -6.96
N ALA A 1081 -11.94 -29.14 -6.33
CA ALA A 1081 -10.54 -29.56 -6.40
C ALA A 1081 -10.24 -30.49 -5.20
N GLY A 1082 -10.95 -31.62 -5.15
CA GLY A 1082 -10.76 -32.63 -4.11
C GLY A 1082 -11.81 -33.73 -4.22
N GLY A 1083 -11.38 -34.97 -4.42
CA GLY A 1083 -12.22 -36.14 -4.21
C GLY A 1083 -11.90 -36.74 -2.84
N GLY A 1084 -12.92 -36.91 -1.99
CA GLY A 1084 -12.87 -37.78 -0.81
C GLY A 1084 -13.49 -37.22 0.47
N ASP A 1085 -14.80 -37.46 0.60
CA ASP A 1085 -15.65 -37.55 1.81
C ASP A 1085 -16.04 -36.32 2.65
N GLU A 1086 -17.34 -36.05 2.58
CA GLU A 1086 -18.18 -35.23 3.46
C GLU A 1086 -18.38 -35.90 4.83
N HIS A 1087 -18.31 -35.12 5.91
CA HIS A 1087 -19.30 -35.16 7.01
C HIS A 1087 -19.44 -33.76 7.59
N SER A 1088 -20.62 -33.17 7.36
CA SER A 1088 -21.10 -31.92 7.96
C SER A 1088 -21.51 -32.12 9.42
N GLY A 1089 -21.08 -31.22 10.31
CA GLY A 1089 -21.62 -31.08 11.67
C GLY A 1089 -21.42 -29.66 12.20
N VAL A 1090 -22.52 -29.02 12.57
CA VAL A 1090 -22.62 -27.65 13.14
C VAL A 1090 -22.45 -27.70 14.68
N MET A 1091 -21.68 -26.77 15.27
CA MET A 1091 -21.83 -26.10 16.61
C MET A 1091 -20.50 -25.41 16.97
N ASP A 1092 -20.42 -24.09 17.21
CA ASP A 1092 -20.82 -23.27 18.38
C ASP A 1092 -19.65 -23.03 19.37
N GLU A 1093 -19.65 -21.83 19.98
CA GLU A 1093 -18.59 -21.20 20.80
C GLU A 1093 -18.07 -22.01 22.00
N GLY A 1094 -16.78 -21.86 22.33
CA GLY A 1094 -16.22 -22.30 23.62
C GLY A 1094 -14.67 -22.34 23.68
N GLU A 1095 -14.10 -21.55 24.58
CA GLU A 1095 -12.67 -21.40 24.91
C GLU A 1095 -12.04 -22.61 25.68
N PRO A 1096 -10.73 -22.63 26.03
CA PRO A 1096 -9.84 -23.78 25.79
C PRO A 1096 -9.44 -24.58 27.06
N MET A 1097 -8.93 -25.81 26.88
CA MET A 1097 -7.77 -26.40 27.59
C MET A 1097 -7.59 -27.92 27.37
N ALA A 1098 -6.31 -28.31 27.33
CA ALA A 1098 -5.68 -29.55 27.81
C ALA A 1098 -5.90 -30.90 27.08
N ASP A 1099 -4.93 -31.18 26.20
CA ASP A 1099 -4.04 -32.36 26.13
C ASP A 1099 -4.50 -33.75 26.61
N ALA A 1100 -4.50 -34.71 25.68
CA ALA A 1100 -4.36 -36.14 25.95
C ALA A 1100 -3.70 -36.86 24.76
N THR A 1101 -2.39 -37.04 24.88
CA THR A 1101 -1.54 -38.05 24.21
C THR A 1101 -2.25 -39.32 23.69
N ARG A 1102 -2.01 -39.67 22.40
CA ARG A 1102 -1.64 -41.05 22.04
C ARG A 1102 -0.99 -41.14 20.65
N GLY A 1103 0.26 -41.60 20.67
CA GLY A 1103 0.99 -42.05 19.48
C GLY A 1103 0.50 -43.40 18.95
N ASP A 1104 1.05 -43.73 17.78
CA ASP A 1104 1.08 -45.04 17.12
C ASP A 1104 -0.24 -45.60 16.57
N SER A 1105 -0.71 -45.05 15.43
CA SER A 1105 -1.79 -45.68 14.63
C SER A 1105 -1.45 -45.90 13.14
N ALA A 1106 -0.21 -45.65 12.71
CA ALA A 1106 0.20 -45.96 11.33
C ALA A 1106 0.69 -47.42 11.16
N VAL A 1107 1.36 -48.00 12.16
CA VAL A 1107 1.88 -49.38 12.09
C VAL A 1107 0.76 -50.41 12.32
N ILE A 1108 -0.18 -50.14 13.24
CA ILE A 1108 -1.32 -51.03 13.51
C ILE A 1108 -2.31 -51.01 12.34
N GLY A 1109 -2.58 -49.84 11.75
CA GLY A 1109 -3.41 -49.70 10.55
C GLY A 1109 -2.80 -50.41 9.33
N GLY A 1110 -1.48 -50.34 9.16
CA GLY A 1110 -0.76 -51.07 8.10
C GLY A 1110 -0.82 -52.59 8.28
N VAL A 1111 -0.63 -53.10 9.50
CA VAL A 1111 -0.71 -54.55 9.78
C VAL A 1111 -2.14 -55.07 9.62
N ILE A 1112 -3.15 -54.30 10.02
CA ILE A 1112 -4.57 -54.65 9.80
C ILE A 1112 -4.91 -54.59 8.31
N ALA A 1113 -4.46 -53.58 7.56
CA ALA A 1113 -4.69 -53.49 6.12
C ALA A 1113 -4.02 -54.64 5.35
N VAL A 1114 -2.81 -55.04 5.73
CA VAL A 1114 -2.12 -56.20 5.14
C VAL A 1114 -2.81 -57.50 5.52
N ALA A 1115 -3.26 -57.66 6.77
CA ALA A 1115 -4.01 -58.84 7.20
C ALA A 1115 -5.37 -58.96 6.48
N VAL A 1116 -6.08 -57.83 6.31
CA VAL A 1116 -7.34 -57.75 5.54
C VAL A 1116 -7.08 -58.03 4.06
N PHE A 1117 -6.00 -57.49 3.49
CA PHE A 1117 -5.64 -57.77 2.09
C PHE A 1117 -5.28 -59.24 1.87
N VAL A 1118 -4.54 -59.86 2.80
CA VAL A 1118 -4.23 -61.30 2.76
C VAL A 1118 -5.50 -62.14 2.92
N LEU A 1119 -6.42 -61.77 3.83
CA LEU A 1119 -7.71 -62.44 3.99
C LEU A 1119 -8.59 -62.30 2.74
N LEU A 1120 -8.62 -61.12 2.10
CA LEU A 1120 -9.34 -60.89 0.85
C LEU A 1120 -8.72 -61.66 -0.32
N CYS A 1121 -7.38 -61.78 -0.37
CA CYS A 1121 -6.69 -62.62 -1.35
C CYS A 1121 -6.99 -64.11 -1.13
N VAL A 1122 -6.98 -64.60 0.12
CA VAL A 1122 -7.36 -65.98 0.44
C VAL A 1122 -8.84 -66.23 0.13
N ALA A 1123 -9.73 -65.28 0.41
CA ALA A 1123 -11.14 -65.36 0.05
C ALA A 1123 -11.35 -65.34 -1.47
N ALA A 1124 -10.62 -64.51 -2.22
CA ALA A 1124 -10.68 -64.49 -3.69
C ALA A 1124 -10.13 -65.78 -4.30
N ILE A 1125 -9.06 -66.36 -3.73
CA ILE A 1125 -8.54 -67.67 -4.13
C ILE A 1125 -9.53 -68.78 -3.76
N ALA A 1126 -10.16 -68.72 -2.59
CA ALA A 1126 -11.19 -69.68 -2.18
C ALA A 1126 -12.46 -69.56 -3.05
N ILE A 1127 -12.87 -68.35 -3.44
CA ILE A 1127 -13.98 -68.09 -4.37
C ILE A 1127 -13.61 -68.58 -5.77
N ARG A 1128 -12.37 -68.36 -6.24
CA ARG A 1128 -11.91 -68.94 -7.51
C ARG A 1128 -11.85 -70.45 -7.45
N LEU A 1129 -11.37 -71.05 -6.37
CA LEU A 1129 -11.36 -72.51 -6.17
C LEU A 1129 -12.78 -73.06 -6.04
N TYR A 1130 -13.71 -72.33 -5.44
CA TYR A 1130 -15.13 -72.69 -5.34
C TYR A 1130 -15.85 -72.57 -6.69
N GLN A 1131 -15.57 -71.53 -7.47
CA GLN A 1131 -16.07 -71.35 -8.84
C GLN A 1131 -15.45 -72.37 -9.81
N GLN A 1132 -14.19 -72.76 -9.60
CA GLN A 1132 -13.52 -73.81 -10.37
C GLN A 1132 -14.00 -75.21 -9.97
N LYS A 1133 -14.46 -75.41 -8.72
CA LYS A 1133 -15.11 -76.64 -8.24
C LYS A 1133 -16.58 -76.78 -8.70
N ASN A 1134 -17.27 -75.65 -8.97
CA ASN A 1134 -18.61 -75.63 -9.58
C ASN A 1134 -18.62 -75.77 -11.12
N LEU A 1135 -17.46 -75.87 -11.78
CA LEU A 1135 -17.33 -76.19 -13.20
C LEU A 1135 -17.04 -77.69 -13.47
N TYR A 1136 -17.03 -78.54 -12.44
CA TYR A 1136 -16.74 -79.98 -12.56
C TYR A 1136 -17.84 -80.93 -12.06
N SER A 1137 -19.05 -80.45 -11.79
CA SER A 1137 -20.18 -81.33 -11.52
C SER A 1137 -21.45 -80.79 -12.17
N THR A 1138 -21.68 -81.21 -13.42
CA THR A 1138 -22.86 -82.00 -13.85
C THR A 1138 -23.03 -81.90 -15.37
N LYS A 1139 -22.55 -82.92 -16.09
CA LYS A 1139 -23.13 -83.37 -17.36
C LYS A 1139 -23.70 -84.77 -17.11
N GLU A 1140 -24.78 -85.08 -17.83
CA GLU A 1140 -25.66 -86.28 -17.81
C GLU A 1140 -26.93 -86.06 -16.97
N GLY A 1141 -28.15 -86.23 -17.48
CA GLY A 1141 -28.70 -86.78 -18.72
C GLY A 1141 -30.25 -86.80 -18.60
N PRO A 1142 -31.01 -87.19 -19.63
CA PRO A 1142 -32.31 -86.59 -19.99
C PRO A 1142 -33.58 -87.41 -19.65
N THR A 1143 -34.73 -86.95 -20.16
CA THR A 1143 -36.12 -87.53 -20.23
C THR A 1143 -37.06 -87.11 -19.08
N SER A 1144 -38.32 -86.71 -19.25
CA SER A 1144 -39.31 -86.72 -20.35
C SER A 1144 -40.47 -85.72 -20.04
N ARG A 1145 -41.14 -85.22 -21.09
CA ARG A 1145 -42.48 -84.55 -21.13
C ARG A 1145 -43.61 -85.39 -20.47
N PRO A 1146 -44.90 -84.95 -20.39
CA PRO A 1146 -45.55 -83.62 -20.60
C PRO A 1146 -46.49 -83.27 -19.38
N GLU A 1147 -47.22 -82.15 -19.20
CA GLU A 1147 -48.38 -81.55 -19.90
C GLU A 1147 -48.86 -80.25 -19.17
N ARG A 1148 -49.49 -79.34 -19.94
CA ARG A 1148 -50.63 -78.41 -19.68
C ARG A 1148 -50.76 -77.48 -18.43
N CYS A 1149 -50.87 -76.18 -18.77
CA CYS A 1149 -51.87 -75.13 -18.44
C CYS A 1149 -52.34 -74.79 -17.00
N GLY A 1150 -52.34 -73.47 -16.71
CA GLY A 1150 -53.29 -72.74 -15.83
C GLY A 1150 -52.61 -71.77 -14.83
N ASN A 1151 -52.65 -70.44 -15.05
CA ASN A 1151 -53.54 -69.44 -14.40
C ASN A 1151 -53.37 -69.30 -12.87
N GLN A 1152 -53.50 -68.18 -12.18
CA GLN A 1152 -53.63 -66.73 -12.40
C GLN A 1152 -53.66 -66.09 -10.98
N LEU A 1153 -53.19 -64.83 -10.87
CA LEU A 1153 -53.67 -63.72 -10.01
C LEU A 1153 -53.67 -63.74 -8.44
N ARG A 1154 -53.23 -62.56 -7.94
CA ARG A 1154 -53.76 -61.69 -6.84
C ARG A 1154 -53.57 -62.17 -5.37
N THR A 1155 -53.42 -61.33 -4.33
CA THR A 1155 -53.80 -59.92 -4.02
C THR A 1155 -53.08 -59.51 -2.71
N GLY A 1156 -52.63 -58.24 -2.53
CA GLY A 1156 -53.23 -57.23 -1.61
C GLY A 1156 -52.56 -57.24 -0.20
N GLU A 1157 -52.49 -56.19 0.64
CA GLU A 1157 -52.78 -54.75 0.63
C GLU A 1157 -52.44 -54.20 2.06
N LEU A 1158 -52.28 -52.87 2.21
CA LEU A 1158 -52.49 -51.99 3.40
C LEU A 1158 -51.44 -51.79 4.54
N GLY A 1159 -51.19 -50.50 4.86
CA GLY A 1159 -51.12 -49.99 6.25
C GLY A 1159 -50.04 -48.95 6.66
N CYS A 1160 -50.40 -47.66 6.73
CA CYS A 1160 -49.74 -46.51 7.44
C CYS A 1160 -49.92 -46.62 9.00
N PRO A 1161 -49.34 -45.78 9.93
CA PRO A 1161 -49.12 -44.31 9.86
C PRO A 1161 -47.96 -43.66 10.69
N CYS A 1162 -48.08 -42.32 10.81
CA CYS A 1162 -47.25 -41.14 11.18
C CYS A 1162 -46.50 -40.98 12.53
N SER A 1163 -45.84 -39.79 12.63
CA SER A 1163 -45.26 -38.96 13.72
C SER A 1163 -43.81 -39.28 14.13
N GLU A 1164 -42.86 -38.34 14.25
CA GLU A 1164 -42.83 -36.86 14.41
C GLU A 1164 -41.75 -36.22 13.52
#